data_AF-A0ABD2KVZ4-F1
#
_entry.id   AF-A0ABD2KVZ4-F1
#
_cell.length_a   1.000
_cell.length_b   1.000
_cell.length_c   1.000
_cell.angle_alpha   90.00
_cell.angle_beta   90.00
_cell.angle_gamma   90.00
#
_symmetry.space_group_name_H-M   'P 1'
#
loop_
_entity.id
_entity.type
_entity.pdbx_description
1 polymer ?
#
loop_
_entity_poly.entity_id
_entity_poly.type
_entity_poly.pdbx_seq_one_letter_code
_entity_poly.pdbx_strand_id
1 'polypeptide(L)'
;MAENQKQQRFQGKVVIITGSSAGIGQAAAIEFAKDGAAVVIHGRDGQRINETEQKMLALEVPADRILKVQGPIEEEKTAQKLVEETLNKFGRIDVLPGNDEPMDIVNLDHIYNVNMRSIVVLTNLAMPHLEKSRGNVLNISSCASHRYMSARVRPYYGVMKAALDHWTRIMALICGEKSGVRVNSINPGPIADTLINERGGQRGPVEQQYGNSAVLKRLGLPSEVVPAMKLLCSDDGSFITGVCLLVDGGVKSVGRELSPDEENAEECNHFAQFAPVSLLPSPFPREAFEKAIAVQQAMQLLYFRVGCDFDFLFEAYKDVVKTDKQIKQMVDILREVQKQGIKQPQTLLIMRSDYMLNKVGSNKENGNDQYEIKQIEANTGAIGGLGNDRRTSELHQRLLKRIGMDPTNAPQNEGDAHLINSLFMAWKAFDNSDALLVILSHVKFSYKYELRKIEDELDRLSGGQLRVAYVSLKDGYYDFKLAADSSLLLNGKVVGVVYSLISALGYKANEEEMEARKMIELSTAIKAPSLAIAISSSKKIQQLLASPGGVERFFPDPTEAEQRQDEKTEQIIADAIENPSNYVLKPNGECGGNNYYDDKLVEKLRTMANNQEERAAHILMQKLHPMITKNYFLRSSILPQFGFVVSELGVYGTLMGNMLDRTVSYNAQSGHLLRTKLAGANEGGISVGTAVGDSPYLF
;
A
#
# COMPACT_ATOMS: atom_id res chain seq x y z
N MET A 1 45.84 22.29 -11.75
CA MET A 1 45.50 22.72 -13.11
C MET A 1 46.37 21.91 -14.06
N ALA A 2 45.79 20.91 -14.73
CA ALA A 2 46.44 20.21 -15.83
C ALA A 2 45.79 20.71 -17.13
N GLU A 3 46.61 21.14 -18.07
CA GLU A 3 46.22 21.77 -19.32
C GLU A 3 45.32 20.86 -20.16
N ASN A 4 44.30 21.48 -20.76
CA ASN A 4 43.26 20.91 -21.58
C ASN A 4 43.84 20.55 -22.97
N GLN A 5 44.70 19.53 -23.07
CA GLN A 5 45.00 18.90 -24.35
C GLN A 5 43.74 18.17 -24.82
N LYS A 6 43.21 18.55 -25.99
CA LYS A 6 42.18 17.79 -26.74
C LYS A 6 42.67 16.36 -26.93
N GLN A 7 42.36 15.47 -26.01
CA GLN A 7 42.66 14.04 -26.13
C GLN A 7 41.80 13.47 -27.26
N GLN A 8 42.39 13.25 -28.43
CA GLN A 8 41.73 12.57 -29.56
C GLN A 8 41.66 11.06 -29.31
N ARG A 9 40.84 10.66 -28.33
CA ARG A 9 40.75 9.28 -27.81
C ARG A 9 40.32 8.25 -28.86
N PHE A 10 39.72 8.70 -29.95
CA PHE A 10 39.22 7.84 -31.02
C PHE A 10 39.95 8.08 -32.34
N GLN A 11 41.14 8.70 -32.31
CA GLN A 11 41.94 8.90 -33.52
C GLN A 11 42.25 7.55 -34.20
N GLY A 12 41.92 7.46 -35.48
CA GLY A 12 42.11 6.24 -36.28
C GLY A 12 41.10 5.11 -36.02
N LYS A 13 40.05 5.36 -35.23
CA LYS A 13 38.93 4.43 -35.00
C LYS A 13 37.76 4.75 -35.92
N VAL A 14 37.02 3.72 -36.33
CA VAL A 14 35.81 3.82 -37.16
C VAL A 14 34.58 3.45 -36.34
N VAL A 15 33.60 4.35 -36.28
CA VAL A 15 32.40 4.26 -35.46
C VAL A 15 31.15 4.26 -36.35
N ILE A 16 30.36 3.19 -36.30
CA ILE A 16 29.05 3.11 -36.98
C ILE A 16 27.95 3.48 -36.00
N ILE A 17 27.22 4.57 -36.23
CA ILE A 17 26.12 4.99 -35.35
C ILE A 17 24.77 4.87 -36.05
N THR A 18 24.00 3.86 -35.66
CA THR A 18 22.60 3.72 -36.10
C THR A 18 21.70 4.74 -35.39
N GLY A 19 20.77 5.37 -36.12
CA GLY A 19 19.85 6.36 -35.55
C GLY A 19 20.51 7.72 -35.28
N SER A 20 21.63 8.02 -35.93
CA SER A 20 22.44 9.21 -35.65
C SER A 20 21.97 10.50 -36.30
N SER A 21 20.80 10.50 -36.94
CA SER A 21 20.21 11.69 -37.55
C SER A 21 19.53 12.63 -36.52
N ALA A 22 19.31 12.19 -35.27
CA ALA A 22 18.72 13.01 -34.20
C ALA A 22 19.12 12.50 -32.78
N GLY A 23 18.73 13.23 -31.74
CA GLY A 23 18.78 12.78 -30.33
C GLY A 23 20.16 12.35 -29.83
N ILE A 24 20.20 11.25 -29.06
CA ILE A 24 21.43 10.66 -28.50
C ILE A 24 22.41 10.26 -29.60
N GLY A 25 21.92 9.64 -30.69
CA GLY A 25 22.75 9.20 -31.81
C GLY A 25 23.46 10.36 -32.51
N GLN A 26 22.78 11.49 -32.73
CA GLN A 26 23.39 12.69 -33.32
C GLN A 26 24.47 13.29 -32.41
N ALA A 27 24.17 13.39 -31.11
CA ALA A 27 25.15 13.89 -30.13
C ALA A 27 26.39 12.99 -30.08
N ALA A 28 26.19 11.66 -30.09
CA ALA A 28 27.28 10.70 -30.15
C ALA A 28 28.12 10.90 -31.44
N ALA A 29 27.49 10.98 -32.61
CA ALA A 29 28.20 11.17 -33.89
C ALA A 29 29.12 12.39 -33.88
N ILE A 30 28.61 13.51 -33.37
CA ILE A 30 29.38 14.76 -33.26
C ILE A 30 30.55 14.60 -32.29
N GLU A 31 30.31 14.05 -31.10
CA GLU A 31 31.34 13.96 -30.05
C GLU A 31 32.40 12.88 -30.30
N PHE A 32 32.06 11.76 -30.95
CA PHE A 32 33.05 10.78 -31.40
C PHE A 32 33.95 11.36 -32.50
N ALA A 33 33.37 12.12 -33.44
CA ALA A 33 34.15 12.75 -34.51
C ALA A 33 35.07 13.86 -33.99
N LYS A 34 34.64 14.66 -33.01
CA LYS A 34 35.49 15.64 -32.31
C LYS A 34 36.72 14.98 -31.67
N ASP A 35 36.57 13.76 -31.16
CA ASP A 35 37.64 12.99 -30.53
C ASP A 35 38.48 12.17 -31.52
N GLY A 36 38.34 12.40 -32.83
CA GLY A 36 39.23 11.85 -33.84
C GLY A 36 38.67 10.68 -34.64
N ALA A 37 37.47 10.20 -34.33
CA ALA A 37 36.87 9.05 -35.03
C ALA A 37 36.49 9.38 -36.48
N ALA A 38 36.57 8.37 -37.35
CA ALA A 38 35.76 8.34 -38.56
C ALA A 38 34.36 7.82 -38.21
N VAL A 39 33.32 8.53 -38.64
CA VAL A 39 31.94 8.28 -38.18
C VAL A 39 31.02 8.02 -39.38
N VAL A 40 30.19 6.99 -39.24
CA VAL A 40 29.12 6.65 -40.17
C VAL A 40 27.80 7.12 -39.59
N ILE A 41 27.15 8.06 -40.30
CA ILE A 41 25.85 8.64 -39.96
C ILE A 41 24.77 7.80 -40.65
N HIS A 42 23.83 7.25 -39.88
CA HIS A 42 22.72 6.45 -40.39
C HIS A 42 21.35 6.93 -39.91
N GLY A 43 20.37 6.95 -40.81
CA GLY A 43 18.97 7.25 -40.51
C GLY A 43 18.02 7.06 -41.70
N ARG A 44 16.72 7.22 -41.46
CA ARG A 44 15.68 7.12 -42.50
C ARG A 44 15.51 8.43 -43.29
N ASP A 45 15.63 9.56 -42.59
CA ASP A 45 15.42 10.89 -43.12
C ASP A 45 16.74 11.49 -43.65
N GLY A 46 16.86 11.58 -44.98
CA GLY A 46 18.04 12.13 -45.64
C GLY A 46 18.32 13.60 -45.31
N GLN A 47 17.30 14.39 -44.99
CA GLN A 47 17.50 15.79 -44.61
C GLN A 47 18.20 15.88 -43.24
N ARG A 48 17.74 15.12 -42.26
CA ARG A 48 18.33 15.08 -40.91
C ARG A 48 19.75 14.48 -40.90
N ILE A 49 20.04 13.52 -41.80
CA ILE A 49 21.40 13.03 -42.01
C ILE A 49 22.30 14.17 -42.48
N ASN A 50 21.87 14.95 -43.48
CA ASN A 50 22.64 16.09 -43.98
C ASN A 50 22.83 17.17 -42.90
N GLU A 51 21.80 17.46 -42.09
CA GLU A 51 21.92 18.39 -40.97
C GLU A 51 22.98 17.95 -39.95
N THR A 52 23.08 16.64 -39.68
CA THR A 52 24.10 16.08 -38.78
C THR A 52 25.50 16.25 -39.35
N GLU A 53 25.68 15.95 -40.64
CA GLU A 53 26.95 16.16 -41.35
C GLU A 53 27.36 17.63 -41.32
N GLN A 54 26.45 18.56 -41.61
CA GLN A 54 26.74 20.00 -41.57
C GLN A 54 27.17 20.48 -40.18
N LYS A 55 26.54 19.97 -39.10
CA LYS A 55 26.97 20.25 -37.73
C LYS A 55 28.40 19.74 -37.47
N MET A 56 28.76 18.56 -37.97
CA MET A 56 30.11 18.00 -37.82
C MET A 56 31.15 18.80 -38.61
N LEU A 57 30.84 19.19 -39.85
CA LEU A 57 31.72 20.02 -40.69
C LEU A 57 31.94 21.41 -40.07
N ALA A 58 30.90 22.03 -39.52
CA ALA A 58 30.99 23.31 -38.81
C ALA A 58 31.87 23.25 -37.54
N LEU A 59 32.12 22.04 -37.03
CA LEU A 59 33.00 21.77 -35.88
C LEU A 59 34.40 21.31 -36.33
N GLU A 60 34.76 21.58 -37.58
CA GLU A 60 36.06 21.27 -38.19
C GLU A 60 36.38 19.77 -38.24
N VAL A 61 35.37 18.91 -38.35
CA VAL A 61 35.59 17.49 -38.65
C VAL A 61 35.88 17.34 -40.15
N PRO A 62 37.06 16.81 -40.56
CA PRO A 62 37.35 16.46 -41.95
C PRO A 62 36.24 15.64 -42.63
N ALA A 63 35.82 16.07 -43.82
CA ALA A 63 34.75 15.44 -44.59
C ALA A 63 35.07 14.00 -45.03
N ASP A 64 36.36 13.68 -45.21
CA ASP A 64 36.82 12.32 -45.52
C ASP A 64 36.53 11.35 -44.37
N ARG A 65 36.40 11.82 -43.13
CA ARG A 65 36.05 11.04 -41.94
C ARG A 65 34.54 10.84 -41.71
N ILE A 66 33.68 11.31 -42.61
CA ILE A 66 32.21 11.20 -42.47
C ILE A 66 31.65 10.32 -43.59
N LEU A 67 30.89 9.28 -43.27
CA LEU A 67 30.11 8.49 -44.23
C LEU A 67 28.61 8.63 -43.93
N LYS A 68 27.78 8.70 -44.97
CA LYS A 68 26.32 8.76 -44.83
C LYS A 68 25.69 7.52 -45.44
N VAL A 69 24.83 6.84 -44.69
CA VAL A 69 24.06 5.70 -45.19
C VAL A 69 22.58 5.90 -44.82
N GLN A 70 21.72 5.99 -45.84
CA GLN A 70 20.29 6.17 -45.64
C GLN A 70 19.55 4.84 -45.82
N GLY A 71 18.62 4.55 -44.91
CA GLY A 71 17.67 3.44 -45.02
C GLY A 71 17.01 3.06 -43.68
N PRO A 72 15.95 2.22 -43.72
CA PRO A 72 15.36 1.61 -42.52
C PRO A 72 16.25 0.47 -42.01
N ILE A 73 16.59 0.48 -40.72
CA ILE A 73 17.58 -0.45 -40.13
C ILE A 73 17.03 -1.87 -39.94
N GLU A 74 15.71 -2.01 -39.89
CA GLU A 74 15.00 -3.29 -39.79
C GLU A 74 15.10 -4.13 -41.08
N GLU A 75 15.48 -3.51 -42.20
CA GLU A 75 15.73 -4.20 -43.47
C GLU A 75 17.17 -4.71 -43.55
N GLU A 76 17.31 -6.02 -43.78
CA GLU A 76 18.61 -6.69 -43.84
C GLU A 76 19.53 -6.11 -44.93
N LYS A 77 18.96 -5.68 -46.06
CA LYS A 77 19.71 -5.01 -47.13
C LYS A 77 20.34 -3.68 -46.68
N THR A 78 19.64 -2.92 -45.84
CA THR A 78 20.18 -1.67 -45.27
C THR A 78 21.33 -1.97 -44.32
N ALA A 79 21.20 -2.99 -43.47
CA ALA A 79 22.26 -3.41 -42.54
C ALA A 79 23.52 -3.90 -43.29
N GLN A 80 23.35 -4.69 -44.35
CA GLN A 80 24.45 -5.13 -45.22
C GLN A 80 25.14 -3.94 -45.89
N LYS A 81 24.36 -3.07 -46.53
CA LYS A 81 24.86 -1.85 -47.17
C LYS A 81 25.66 -0.97 -46.20
N LEU A 82 25.17 -0.80 -44.97
CA LEU A 82 25.83 -0.02 -43.92
C LEU A 82 27.24 -0.56 -43.61
N VAL A 83 27.38 -1.87 -43.45
CA VAL A 83 28.68 -2.51 -43.17
C VAL A 83 29.60 -2.42 -44.39
N GLU A 84 29.09 -2.75 -45.58
CA GLU A 84 29.87 -2.75 -46.83
C GLU A 84 30.41 -1.36 -47.18
N GLU A 85 29.58 -0.32 -47.17
CA GLU A 85 30.02 1.04 -47.47
C GLU A 85 31.03 1.55 -46.43
N THR A 86 30.87 1.17 -45.16
CA THR A 86 31.83 1.51 -44.10
C THR A 86 33.19 0.88 -44.36
N LEU A 87 33.23 -0.43 -44.69
CA LEU A 87 34.47 -1.15 -44.98
C LEU A 87 35.12 -0.64 -46.26
N ASN A 88 34.34 -0.36 -47.31
CA ASN A 88 34.85 0.18 -48.57
C ASN A 88 35.51 1.55 -48.37
N LYS A 89 34.95 2.41 -47.50
CA LYS A 89 35.49 3.75 -47.25
C LYS A 89 36.65 3.76 -46.25
N PHE A 90 36.52 3.02 -45.15
CA PHE A 90 37.44 3.15 -44.01
C PHE A 90 38.28 1.90 -43.72
N GLY A 91 37.99 0.76 -44.35
CA GLY A 91 38.76 -0.48 -44.23
C GLY A 91 38.63 -1.22 -42.90
N ARG A 92 37.95 -0.65 -41.90
CA ARG A 92 37.80 -1.22 -40.55
C ARG A 92 36.53 -0.74 -39.86
N ILE A 93 36.11 -1.47 -38.81
CA ILE A 93 35.03 -1.10 -37.89
C ILE A 93 35.56 -1.34 -36.47
N ASP A 94 35.46 -0.33 -35.61
CA ASP A 94 35.97 -0.38 -34.24
C ASP A 94 34.85 -0.29 -33.19
N VAL A 95 33.77 0.45 -33.49
CA VAL A 95 32.66 0.69 -32.56
C VAL A 95 31.31 0.64 -33.30
N LEU A 96 30.34 -0.04 -32.70
CA LEU A 96 28.95 -0.08 -33.19
C LEU A 96 27.95 0.27 -32.06
N PRO A 97 27.50 1.53 -31.94
CA PRO A 97 26.36 1.89 -31.11
C PRO A 97 25.00 1.51 -31.73
N GLY A 98 24.15 0.86 -30.91
CA GLY A 98 22.80 0.41 -31.28
C GLY A 98 21.75 1.52 -31.42
N ASN A 99 20.56 1.15 -31.91
CA ASN A 99 19.48 2.08 -32.26
C ASN A 99 18.52 2.33 -31.08
N ASP A 100 17.99 3.55 -30.98
CA ASP A 100 16.86 3.90 -30.10
C ASP A 100 15.79 4.63 -30.93
N GLU A 101 14.83 3.86 -31.46
CA GLU A 101 13.68 4.43 -32.15
C GLU A 101 12.38 4.25 -31.32
N PRO A 102 11.51 5.27 -31.30
CA PRO A 102 10.23 5.18 -30.61
C PRO A 102 9.14 4.60 -31.50
N MET A 103 8.26 3.76 -30.93
CA MET A 103 7.13 3.21 -31.67
C MET A 103 5.88 2.89 -30.87
N ASP A 104 4.80 2.82 -31.66
CA ASP A 104 3.39 2.67 -31.35
C ASP A 104 2.96 1.24 -30.96
N ILE A 105 1.82 1.14 -30.25
CA ILE A 105 1.39 -0.04 -29.46
C ILE A 105 0.89 -1.23 -30.32
N VAL A 106 0.77 -1.09 -31.64
CA VAL A 106 -0.01 -2.04 -32.48
C VAL A 106 0.84 -3.02 -33.31
N ASN A 107 2.18 -3.05 -33.18
CA ASN A 107 3.01 -3.97 -33.99
C ASN A 107 4.21 -4.57 -33.23
N LEU A 108 4.00 -5.71 -32.58
CA LEU A 108 5.04 -6.45 -31.84
C LEU A 108 6.23 -6.83 -32.74
N ASP A 109 5.97 -7.26 -33.98
CA ASP A 109 7.03 -7.64 -34.92
C ASP A 109 7.92 -6.47 -35.26
N HIS A 110 7.35 -5.28 -35.44
CA HIS A 110 8.13 -4.08 -35.68
C HIS A 110 8.98 -3.69 -34.45
N ILE A 111 8.39 -3.74 -33.24
CA ILE A 111 9.12 -3.46 -31.99
C ILE A 111 10.30 -4.44 -31.82
N TYR A 112 10.08 -5.73 -32.08
CA TYR A 112 11.12 -6.76 -32.06
C TYR A 112 12.18 -6.53 -33.16
N ASN A 113 11.75 -6.26 -34.39
CA ASN A 113 12.66 -6.09 -35.53
C ASN A 113 13.61 -4.91 -35.33
N VAL A 114 13.10 -3.80 -34.79
CA VAL A 114 13.89 -2.59 -34.55
C VAL A 114 14.75 -2.70 -33.29
N ASN A 115 14.23 -3.20 -32.16
CA ASN A 115 14.92 -3.17 -30.87
C ASN A 115 15.76 -4.42 -30.55
N MET A 116 15.58 -5.51 -31.30
CA MET A 116 16.31 -6.77 -31.08
C MET A 116 16.92 -7.31 -32.37
N ARG A 117 16.11 -7.63 -33.39
CA ARG A 117 16.59 -8.35 -34.58
C ARG A 117 17.68 -7.59 -35.32
N SER A 118 17.47 -6.29 -35.55
CA SER A 118 18.44 -5.43 -36.25
C SER A 118 19.82 -5.44 -35.57
N ILE A 119 19.86 -5.37 -34.23
CA ILE A 119 21.08 -5.35 -33.42
C ILE A 119 21.81 -6.69 -33.55
N VAL A 120 21.09 -7.81 -33.45
CA VAL A 120 21.67 -9.15 -33.60
C VAL A 120 22.25 -9.33 -35.00
N VAL A 121 21.49 -8.98 -36.04
CA VAL A 121 21.95 -9.09 -37.43
C VAL A 121 23.18 -8.23 -37.68
N LEU A 122 23.14 -6.95 -37.29
CA LEU A 122 24.24 -6.03 -37.51
C LEU A 122 25.50 -6.42 -36.73
N THR A 123 25.33 -6.88 -35.49
CA THR A 123 26.45 -7.38 -34.69
C THR A 123 27.08 -8.62 -35.31
N ASN A 124 26.27 -9.56 -35.81
CA ASN A 124 26.78 -10.75 -36.50
C ASN A 124 27.55 -10.39 -37.77
N LEU A 125 27.06 -9.44 -38.56
CA LEU A 125 27.74 -8.95 -39.77
C LEU A 125 29.06 -8.23 -39.41
N ALA A 126 29.07 -7.44 -38.34
CA ALA A 126 30.26 -6.71 -37.91
C ALA A 126 31.27 -7.60 -37.15
N MET A 127 30.84 -8.73 -36.56
CA MET A 127 31.64 -9.53 -35.63
C MET A 127 33.00 -9.96 -36.21
N PRO A 128 33.12 -10.51 -37.44
CA PRO A 128 34.41 -10.90 -37.98
C PRO A 128 35.42 -9.74 -38.10
N HIS A 129 34.92 -8.51 -38.20
CA HIS A 129 35.74 -7.31 -38.28
C HIS A 129 36.07 -6.76 -36.89
N LEU A 130 35.11 -6.81 -35.96
CA LEU A 130 35.32 -6.47 -34.55
C LEU A 130 36.33 -7.40 -33.88
N GLU A 131 36.31 -8.69 -34.19
CA GLU A 131 37.29 -9.68 -33.71
C GLU A 131 38.72 -9.32 -34.16
N LYS A 132 38.88 -8.86 -35.41
CA LYS A 132 40.19 -8.42 -35.93
C LYS A 132 40.69 -7.14 -35.25
N SER A 133 39.80 -6.18 -35.00
CA SER A 133 40.15 -4.91 -34.36
C SER A 133 40.23 -5.00 -32.84
N ARG A 134 39.77 -6.11 -32.25
CA ARG A 134 39.45 -6.23 -30.81
C ARG A 134 38.55 -5.08 -30.35
N GLY A 135 37.54 -4.78 -31.19
CA GLY A 135 36.63 -3.66 -31.05
C GLY A 135 35.59 -3.85 -29.95
N ASN A 136 34.55 -3.03 -29.98
CA ASN A 136 33.47 -3.10 -29.01
C ASN A 136 32.07 -2.85 -29.61
N VAL A 137 31.08 -3.47 -28.97
CA VAL A 137 29.66 -3.27 -29.24
C VAL A 137 29.06 -2.54 -28.05
N LEU A 138 28.37 -1.43 -28.32
CA LEU A 138 27.66 -0.67 -27.29
C LEU A 138 26.16 -0.61 -27.62
N ASN A 139 25.35 -1.38 -26.91
CA ASN A 139 23.91 -1.35 -27.09
C ASN A 139 23.30 -0.12 -26.41
N ILE A 140 22.29 0.48 -27.05
CA ILE A 140 21.49 1.55 -26.45
C ILE A 140 20.17 0.92 -25.95
N SER A 141 20.14 0.62 -24.66
CA SER A 141 18.97 0.07 -23.98
C SER A 141 18.10 1.20 -23.43
N SER A 142 17.56 1.05 -22.22
CA SER A 142 16.75 2.08 -21.55
C SER A 142 16.70 1.81 -20.05
N CYS A 143 16.43 2.83 -19.23
CA CYS A 143 16.06 2.60 -17.83
C CYS A 143 14.80 1.72 -17.70
N ALA A 144 13.97 1.65 -18.74
CA ALA A 144 12.78 0.81 -18.83
C ALA A 144 13.07 -0.71 -18.69
N SER A 145 14.28 -1.17 -19.00
CA SER A 145 14.67 -2.57 -18.82
C SER A 145 14.81 -2.98 -17.36
N HIS A 146 14.95 -2.01 -16.45
CA HIS A 146 15.20 -2.21 -15.03
C HIS A 146 14.03 -1.78 -14.13
N ARG A 147 12.85 -1.50 -14.69
CA ARG A 147 11.67 -1.06 -13.92
C ARG A 147 10.36 -1.59 -14.49
N TYR A 148 9.39 -1.72 -13.59
CA TYR A 148 7.99 -1.95 -13.97
C TYR A 148 7.41 -0.67 -14.56
N MET A 149 6.99 -0.72 -15.82
CA MET A 149 6.16 0.31 -16.43
C MET A 149 4.71 -0.18 -16.34
N SER A 150 3.78 0.68 -15.92
CA SER A 150 2.36 0.29 -15.84
C SER A 150 1.86 -0.18 -17.21
N ALA A 151 0.90 -1.11 -17.24
CA ALA A 151 0.33 -1.68 -18.47
C ALA A 151 -0.21 -0.64 -19.48
N ARG A 152 -0.37 0.62 -19.07
CA ARG A 152 -0.76 1.75 -19.93
C ARG A 152 0.40 2.35 -20.74
N VAL A 153 1.66 1.98 -20.45
CA VAL A 153 2.85 2.56 -21.11
C VAL A 153 3.78 1.46 -21.62
N ARG A 154 3.52 0.99 -22.85
CA ARG A 154 4.45 0.23 -23.71
C ARG A 154 5.09 -1.05 -23.08
N PRO A 155 4.28 -2.07 -22.69
CA PRO A 155 4.81 -3.28 -22.05
C PRO A 155 5.88 -4.01 -22.89
N TYR A 156 5.70 -4.07 -24.21
CA TYR A 156 6.62 -4.78 -25.10
C TYR A 156 7.97 -4.07 -25.29
N TYR A 157 8.03 -2.74 -25.17
CA TYR A 157 9.29 -2.00 -25.27
C TYR A 157 10.21 -2.32 -24.09
N GLY A 158 9.69 -2.28 -22.86
CA GLY A 158 10.45 -2.66 -21.67
C GLY A 158 10.95 -4.12 -21.74
N VAL A 159 10.10 -5.03 -22.24
CA VAL A 159 10.48 -6.43 -22.48
C VAL A 159 11.63 -6.54 -23.50
N MET A 160 11.57 -5.82 -24.63
CA MET A 160 12.66 -5.86 -25.62
C MET A 160 13.96 -5.26 -25.09
N LYS A 161 13.91 -4.15 -24.33
CA LYS A 161 15.11 -3.56 -23.73
C LYS A 161 15.71 -4.46 -22.63
N ALA A 162 14.88 -5.16 -21.85
CA ALA A 162 15.34 -6.19 -20.92
C ALA A 162 15.97 -7.40 -21.64
N ALA A 163 15.40 -7.83 -22.76
CA ALA A 163 15.96 -8.88 -23.60
C ALA A 163 17.32 -8.44 -24.19
N LEU A 164 17.45 -7.18 -24.62
CA LEU A 164 18.70 -6.63 -25.14
C LEU A 164 19.81 -6.57 -24.08
N ASP A 165 19.48 -6.19 -22.84
CA ASP A 165 20.44 -6.22 -21.73
C ASP A 165 20.90 -7.64 -21.41
N HIS A 166 19.98 -8.61 -21.46
CA HIS A 166 20.34 -10.01 -21.26
C HIS A 166 21.23 -10.52 -22.39
N TRP A 167 20.89 -10.21 -23.64
CA TRP A 167 21.69 -10.55 -24.81
C TRP A 167 23.09 -9.91 -24.74
N THR A 168 23.19 -8.66 -24.28
CA THR A 168 24.48 -7.97 -24.04
C THR A 168 25.38 -8.79 -23.13
N ARG A 169 24.86 -9.29 -22.00
CA ARG A 169 25.65 -10.10 -21.04
C ARG A 169 26.10 -11.43 -21.63
N ILE A 170 25.22 -12.09 -22.40
CA ILE A 170 25.56 -13.34 -23.09
C ILE A 170 26.68 -13.10 -24.11
N MET A 171 26.55 -12.06 -24.94
CA MET A 171 27.54 -11.74 -25.97
C MET A 171 28.87 -11.26 -25.38
N ALA A 172 28.85 -10.56 -24.24
CA ALA A 172 30.06 -10.19 -23.53
C ALA A 172 30.87 -11.41 -23.10
N LEU A 173 30.19 -12.46 -22.60
CA LEU A 173 30.82 -13.73 -22.25
C LEU A 173 31.41 -14.40 -23.50
N ILE A 174 30.58 -14.63 -24.53
CA ILE A 174 30.97 -15.36 -25.75
C ILE A 174 32.12 -14.65 -26.49
N CYS A 175 31.98 -13.35 -26.75
CA CYS A 175 32.94 -12.61 -27.55
C CYS A 175 34.21 -12.25 -26.78
N GLY A 176 34.08 -11.99 -25.47
CA GLY A 176 35.19 -11.71 -24.58
C GLY A 176 36.15 -12.88 -24.50
N GLU A 177 35.65 -14.09 -24.24
CA GLU A 177 36.46 -15.32 -24.19
C GLU A 177 37.09 -15.64 -25.55
N LYS A 178 36.34 -15.48 -26.64
CA LYS A 178 36.79 -15.86 -27.99
C LYS A 178 37.85 -14.92 -28.58
N SER A 179 37.68 -13.60 -28.40
CA SER A 179 38.36 -12.60 -29.24
C SER A 179 38.78 -11.32 -28.53
N GLY A 180 38.39 -11.15 -27.26
CA GLY A 180 38.60 -9.89 -26.52
C GLY A 180 37.68 -8.74 -26.96
N VAL A 181 36.67 -9.00 -27.79
CA VAL A 181 35.64 -8.00 -28.13
C VAL A 181 34.76 -7.75 -26.92
N ARG A 182 34.61 -6.47 -26.54
CA ARG A 182 33.80 -6.05 -25.38
C ARG A 182 32.38 -5.73 -25.82
N VAL A 183 31.39 -6.17 -25.04
CA VAL A 183 29.97 -5.92 -25.32
C VAL A 183 29.33 -5.32 -24.09
N ASN A 184 28.83 -4.09 -24.20
CA ASN A 184 28.21 -3.35 -23.10
C ASN A 184 26.88 -2.75 -23.53
N SER A 185 26.08 -2.31 -22.56
CA SER A 185 24.82 -1.60 -22.76
C SER A 185 24.85 -0.29 -21.96
N ILE A 186 24.34 0.78 -22.55
CA ILE A 186 23.99 2.00 -21.83
C ILE A 186 22.47 2.09 -21.72
N ASN A 187 21.98 2.49 -20.55
CA ASN A 187 20.57 2.49 -20.20
C ASN A 187 20.15 3.92 -19.81
N PRO A 188 19.79 4.77 -20.79
CA PRO A 188 19.42 6.16 -20.51
C PRO A 188 18.07 6.28 -19.80
N GLY A 189 17.93 7.35 -19.02
CA GLY A 189 16.65 7.80 -18.46
C GLY A 189 15.81 8.63 -19.46
N PRO A 190 14.89 9.49 -18.97
CA PRO A 190 14.15 10.39 -19.83
C PRO A 190 15.08 11.52 -20.33
N ILE A 191 15.47 11.45 -21.61
CA ILE A 191 16.38 12.40 -22.26
C ILE A 191 15.58 13.41 -23.11
N ALA A 192 15.90 14.69 -22.96
CA ALA A 192 15.33 15.80 -23.70
C ALA A 192 15.60 15.67 -25.21
N ASP A 193 14.81 16.41 -26.00
CA ASP A 193 14.74 16.37 -27.47
C ASP A 193 14.26 15.04 -28.06
N THR A 194 14.80 13.90 -27.59
CA THR A 194 14.34 12.55 -27.95
C THR A 194 12.91 12.35 -27.47
N LEU A 195 12.66 12.50 -26.17
CA LEU A 195 11.34 12.30 -25.57
C LEU A 195 10.31 13.38 -25.96
N ILE A 196 10.78 14.60 -26.23
CA ILE A 196 9.91 15.73 -26.65
C ILE A 196 9.42 15.50 -28.08
N ASN A 197 10.30 15.09 -29.00
CA ASN A 197 9.92 14.76 -30.38
C ASN A 197 8.99 13.54 -30.43
N GLU A 198 9.25 12.53 -29.59
CA GLU A 198 8.37 11.36 -29.41
C GLU A 198 6.93 11.68 -29.01
N ARG A 199 6.73 12.82 -28.34
CA ARG A 199 5.45 13.24 -27.77
C ARG A 199 4.86 14.44 -28.52
N GLY A 200 5.24 14.61 -29.79
CA GLY A 200 4.67 15.62 -30.68
C GLY A 200 5.11 17.06 -30.36
N GLY A 201 6.29 17.24 -29.74
CA GLY A 201 6.90 18.56 -29.52
C GLY A 201 6.42 19.30 -28.26
N GLN A 202 5.59 18.69 -27.41
CA GLN A 202 5.01 19.34 -26.23
C GLN A 202 6.00 19.41 -25.05
N ARG A 203 6.93 20.34 -25.10
CA ARG A 203 8.02 20.46 -24.10
C ARG A 203 7.55 20.59 -22.65
N GLY A 204 6.64 21.51 -22.34
CA GLY A 204 6.19 21.77 -20.97
C GLY A 204 5.55 20.55 -20.27
N PRO A 205 4.52 19.93 -20.87
CA PRO A 205 3.90 18.72 -20.31
C PRO A 205 4.86 17.53 -20.18
N VAL A 206 5.78 17.35 -21.14
CA VAL A 206 6.76 16.26 -21.11
C VAL A 206 7.81 16.48 -20.02
N GLU A 207 8.31 17.70 -19.87
CA GLU A 207 9.25 18.04 -18.79
C GLU A 207 8.59 17.86 -17.41
N GLN A 208 7.35 18.30 -17.25
CA GLN A 208 6.61 18.15 -15.99
C GLN A 208 6.29 16.68 -15.66
N GLN A 209 5.90 15.88 -16.67
CA GLN A 209 5.52 14.49 -16.44
C GLN A 209 6.73 13.57 -16.24
N TYR A 210 7.77 13.71 -17.07
CA TYR A 210 8.89 12.77 -17.11
C TYR A 210 10.13 13.29 -16.37
N GLY A 211 10.36 14.60 -16.31
CA GLY A 211 11.47 15.18 -15.54
C GLY A 211 11.32 14.92 -14.04
N ASN A 212 10.09 14.96 -13.53
CA ASN A 212 9.78 14.66 -12.13
C ASN A 212 10.02 13.19 -11.73
N SER A 213 10.16 12.30 -12.70
CA SER A 213 10.46 10.87 -12.45
C SER A 213 11.92 10.59 -12.11
N ALA A 214 12.84 11.54 -12.39
CA ALA A 214 14.26 11.45 -12.02
C ALA A 214 14.51 12.02 -10.61
N VAL A 215 15.55 11.54 -9.91
CA VAL A 215 16.01 12.16 -8.65
C VAL A 215 16.40 13.60 -8.91
N LEU A 216 17.06 13.86 -10.04
CA LEU A 216 17.51 15.20 -10.43
C LEU A 216 16.37 16.13 -10.91
N LYS A 217 15.10 15.67 -10.87
CA LYS A 217 13.88 16.44 -11.17
C LYS A 217 13.90 17.19 -12.50
N ARG A 218 14.58 16.64 -13.51
CA ARG A 218 14.61 17.17 -14.88
C ARG A 218 14.88 16.07 -15.89
N LEU A 219 14.64 16.38 -17.16
CA LEU A 219 15.13 15.56 -18.27
C LEU A 219 16.66 15.65 -18.35
N GLY A 220 17.31 14.53 -18.67
CA GLY A 220 18.72 14.51 -19.03
C GLY A 220 18.94 15.08 -20.44
N LEU A 221 20.15 15.48 -20.77
CA LEU A 221 20.52 15.89 -22.13
C LEU A 221 21.31 14.78 -22.83
N PRO A 222 21.24 14.68 -24.17
CA PRO A 222 22.10 13.77 -24.93
C PRO A 222 23.60 13.91 -24.58
N SER A 223 24.06 15.13 -24.36
CA SER A 223 25.44 15.44 -23.95
C SER A 223 25.84 14.89 -22.58
N GLU A 224 24.88 14.48 -21.74
CA GLU A 224 25.13 13.85 -20.44
C GLU A 224 25.24 12.32 -20.53
N VAL A 225 24.73 11.73 -21.62
CA VAL A 225 24.82 10.29 -21.90
C VAL A 225 26.12 9.93 -22.62
N VAL A 226 26.52 10.77 -23.59
CA VAL A 226 27.67 10.53 -24.48
C VAL A 226 29.01 10.33 -23.75
N PRO A 227 29.35 11.03 -22.65
CA PRO A 227 30.60 10.79 -21.93
C PRO A 227 30.72 9.35 -21.41
N ALA A 228 29.62 8.76 -20.94
CA ALA A 228 29.59 7.37 -20.51
C ALA A 228 29.74 6.41 -21.69
N MET A 229 29.14 6.72 -22.86
CA MET A 229 29.35 5.95 -24.09
C MET A 229 30.83 5.93 -24.48
N LYS A 230 31.49 7.09 -24.44
CA LYS A 230 32.92 7.22 -24.77
C LYS A 230 33.79 6.43 -23.82
N LEU A 231 33.51 6.44 -22.51
CA LEU A 231 34.20 5.61 -21.53
C LEU A 231 34.09 4.11 -21.86
N LEU A 232 32.88 3.63 -22.17
CA LEU A 232 32.65 2.22 -22.48
C LEU A 232 33.32 1.80 -23.79
N CYS A 233 33.40 2.69 -24.77
CA CYS A 233 33.96 2.41 -26.09
C CYS A 233 35.48 2.68 -26.21
N SER A 234 36.10 3.41 -25.29
CA SER A 234 37.53 3.74 -25.31
C SER A 234 38.39 2.73 -24.56
N ASP A 235 39.70 2.94 -24.60
CA ASP A 235 40.68 2.18 -23.80
C ASP A 235 40.59 2.47 -22.30
N ASP A 236 39.98 3.60 -21.90
CA ASP A 236 39.72 3.92 -20.49
C ASP A 236 38.74 2.90 -19.85
N GLY A 237 37.86 2.32 -20.66
CA GLY A 237 36.95 1.24 -20.28
C GLY A 237 37.47 -0.16 -20.59
N SER A 238 38.76 -0.35 -20.86
CA SER A 238 39.32 -1.61 -21.40
C SER A 238 39.04 -2.87 -20.56
N PHE A 239 38.73 -2.71 -19.26
CA PHE A 239 38.33 -3.79 -18.36
C PHE A 239 36.81 -3.89 -18.10
N ILE A 240 35.99 -3.13 -18.84
CA ILE A 240 34.53 -3.11 -18.71
C ILE A 240 33.90 -3.88 -19.87
N THR A 241 33.29 -5.02 -19.58
CA THR A 241 32.47 -5.83 -20.51
C THR A 241 31.27 -6.41 -19.77
N GLY A 242 30.13 -6.55 -20.45
CA GLY A 242 28.88 -7.09 -19.90
C GLY A 242 28.09 -6.13 -19.02
N VAL A 243 28.51 -4.86 -18.87
CA VAL A 243 27.79 -3.90 -18.02
C VAL A 243 26.51 -3.40 -18.72
N CYS A 244 25.44 -3.19 -17.94
CA CYS A 244 24.27 -2.41 -18.33
C CYS A 244 24.30 -1.12 -17.51
N LEU A 245 24.91 -0.07 -18.05
CA LEU A 245 25.23 1.16 -17.32
C LEU A 245 24.07 2.15 -17.37
N LEU A 246 23.46 2.42 -16.22
CA LEU A 246 22.39 3.43 -16.10
C LEU A 246 22.96 4.85 -16.14
N VAL A 247 22.40 5.66 -17.04
CA VAL A 247 22.63 7.10 -17.10
C VAL A 247 21.27 7.79 -17.11
N ASP A 248 20.60 7.75 -15.97
CA ASP A 248 19.17 7.99 -15.87
C ASP A 248 18.78 9.10 -14.89
N GLY A 249 19.74 9.87 -14.38
CA GLY A 249 19.45 10.93 -13.40
C GLY A 249 18.89 10.40 -12.08
N GLY A 250 19.21 9.14 -11.74
CA GLY A 250 18.74 8.46 -10.54
C GLY A 250 17.33 7.91 -10.68
N VAL A 251 16.75 7.87 -11.87
CA VAL A 251 15.39 7.37 -12.11
C VAL A 251 15.19 5.99 -11.48
N LYS A 252 16.10 5.01 -11.65
CA LYS A 252 16.05 3.71 -10.95
C LYS A 252 16.16 3.84 -9.43
N SER A 253 16.99 4.76 -8.94
CA SER A 253 17.22 5.02 -7.51
C SER A 253 16.08 5.79 -6.85
N VAL A 254 15.22 6.45 -7.65
CA VAL A 254 13.83 6.67 -7.26
C VAL A 254 13.19 5.27 -7.24
N GLY A 255 13.46 4.52 -6.16
CA GLY A 255 12.32 3.94 -5.47
C GLY A 255 11.37 5.12 -5.32
N ARG A 256 10.14 5.00 -5.81
CA ARG A 256 9.12 5.95 -5.37
C ARG A 256 9.35 6.14 -3.87
N GLU A 257 9.09 7.34 -3.33
CA GLU A 257 8.49 7.32 -2.00
C GLU A 257 7.20 6.54 -2.20
N LEU A 258 7.38 5.24 -2.09
CA LEU A 258 6.36 4.29 -1.93
C LEU A 258 5.70 4.82 -0.67
N SER A 259 4.39 5.09 -0.72
CA SER A 259 3.69 5.35 0.54
C SER A 259 4.05 4.21 1.52
N PRO A 260 3.85 4.37 2.83
CA PRO A 260 3.98 3.23 3.76
C PRO A 260 3.21 1.97 3.26
N ASP A 261 2.18 2.17 2.42
CA ASP A 261 1.45 1.11 1.73
C ASP A 261 2.20 0.48 0.56
N GLU A 262 3.12 1.18 -0.11
CA GLU A 262 3.92 0.67 -1.22
C GLU A 262 5.28 0.10 -0.73
N GLU A 263 5.89 0.57 0.38
CA GLU A 263 7.15 -0.01 0.95
C GLU A 263 6.92 -1.47 1.38
N ASN A 264 5.75 -1.74 1.93
CA ASN A 264 5.28 -3.10 2.21
C ASN A 264 4.91 -3.89 0.93
N ALA A 265 5.16 -3.38 -0.29
CA ALA A 265 4.79 -4.05 -1.58
C ALA A 265 5.89 -4.93 -2.11
N GLU A 266 7.12 -4.70 -1.66
CA GLU A 266 8.23 -5.58 -1.94
C GLU A 266 8.02 -6.99 -1.36
N GLU A 267 7.14 -7.11 -0.36
CA GLU A 267 6.72 -8.40 0.20
C GLU A 267 5.28 -8.76 -0.14
N CYS A 268 4.95 -8.89 -1.43
CA CYS A 268 3.94 -9.89 -1.79
C CYS A 268 4.59 -11.28 -1.65
N ASN A 269 4.93 -11.64 -0.41
CA ASN A 269 5.45 -12.96 -0.07
C ASN A 269 4.33 -13.97 -0.39
N HIS A 270 4.55 -14.84 -1.39
CA HIS A 270 3.72 -16.01 -1.66
C HIS A 270 3.73 -17.05 -0.50
N PHE A 271 4.13 -16.63 0.70
CA PHE A 271 4.33 -17.46 1.87
C PHE A 271 3.37 -17.02 2.97
N ALA A 272 2.66 -17.98 3.55
CA ALA A 272 1.87 -17.77 4.76
C ALA A 272 2.73 -18.10 5.99
N GLN A 273 2.48 -17.38 7.07
CA GLN A 273 3.00 -17.70 8.40
C GLN A 273 1.84 -17.86 9.38
N PHE A 274 2.09 -18.53 10.51
CA PHE A 274 1.08 -18.62 11.55
C PHE A 274 0.88 -17.24 12.21
N ALA A 275 -0.36 -16.95 12.61
CA ALA A 275 -0.67 -15.72 13.33
C ALA A 275 0.05 -15.71 14.69
N PRO A 276 0.61 -14.57 15.15
CA PRO A 276 1.20 -14.48 16.49
C PRO A 276 0.19 -14.87 17.57
N VAL A 277 0.53 -15.87 18.39
CA VAL A 277 -0.35 -16.38 19.45
C VAL A 277 0.41 -16.63 20.75
N SER A 278 -0.28 -16.64 21.89
CA SER A 278 0.24 -17.25 23.11
C SER A 278 0.35 -18.77 22.93
N LEU A 279 1.23 -19.41 23.71
CA LEU A 279 1.37 -20.86 23.70
C LEU A 279 0.22 -21.54 24.46
N LEU A 280 -0.20 -20.95 25.58
CA LEU A 280 -1.29 -21.47 26.42
C LEU A 280 -2.33 -20.37 26.62
N PRO A 281 -3.60 -20.74 26.89
CA PRO A 281 -4.63 -19.75 27.18
C PRO A 281 -4.31 -19.03 28.50
N SER A 282 -4.35 -17.69 28.49
CA SER A 282 -4.08 -16.91 29.70
C SER A 282 -5.23 -17.06 30.72
N PRO A 283 -4.94 -17.21 32.03
CA PRO A 283 -5.96 -17.24 33.08
C PRO A 283 -6.86 -16.00 33.04
N PHE A 284 -8.16 -16.18 33.23
CA PHE A 284 -9.13 -15.08 33.31
C PHE A 284 -10.26 -15.43 34.28
N PRO A 285 -10.69 -14.54 35.20
CA PRO A 285 -11.77 -14.86 36.15
C PRO A 285 -13.09 -15.14 35.44
N ARG A 286 -13.76 -16.24 35.80
CA ARG A 286 -15.03 -16.65 35.17
C ARG A 286 -16.11 -15.58 35.26
N GLU A 287 -16.32 -15.00 36.44
CA GLU A 287 -17.33 -13.97 36.68
C GLU A 287 -17.12 -12.73 35.81
N ALA A 288 -15.86 -12.31 35.64
CA ALA A 288 -15.52 -11.17 34.79
C ALA A 288 -15.83 -11.47 33.31
N PHE A 289 -15.50 -12.68 32.83
CA PHE A 289 -15.82 -13.11 31.47
C PHE A 289 -17.33 -13.14 31.24
N GLU A 290 -18.08 -13.80 32.12
CA GLU A 290 -19.54 -13.91 32.03
C GLU A 290 -20.22 -12.52 32.06
N LYS A 291 -19.72 -11.59 32.87
CA LYS A 291 -20.22 -10.20 32.91
C LYS A 291 -20.01 -9.46 31.58
N ALA A 292 -18.84 -9.60 30.95
CA ALA A 292 -18.57 -8.98 29.64
C ALA A 292 -19.40 -9.62 28.52
N ILE A 293 -19.64 -10.93 28.58
CA ILE A 293 -20.54 -11.62 27.65
C ILE A 293 -21.98 -11.12 27.81
N ALA A 294 -22.49 -11.07 29.04
CA ALA A 294 -23.88 -10.73 29.34
C ALA A 294 -24.26 -9.31 28.91
N VAL A 295 -23.33 -8.35 29.00
CA VAL A 295 -23.61 -6.94 28.65
C VAL A 295 -23.55 -6.66 27.14
N GLN A 296 -22.98 -7.56 26.34
CA GLN A 296 -22.64 -7.26 24.94
C GLN A 296 -23.88 -6.90 24.08
N GLN A 297 -25.02 -7.59 24.25
CA GLN A 297 -26.24 -7.25 23.50
C GLN A 297 -26.78 -5.86 23.85
N ALA A 298 -26.68 -5.44 25.11
CA ALA A 298 -27.05 -4.10 25.54
C ALA A 298 -26.10 -3.05 24.97
N MET A 299 -24.80 -3.35 24.94
CA MET A 299 -23.79 -2.49 24.30
C MET A 299 -24.05 -2.33 22.80
N GLN A 300 -24.39 -3.41 22.09
CA GLN A 300 -24.77 -3.33 20.67
C GLN A 300 -26.00 -2.44 20.46
N LEU A 301 -27.02 -2.58 21.32
CA LEU A 301 -28.23 -1.77 21.26
C LEU A 301 -27.94 -0.29 21.54
N LEU A 302 -27.07 0.01 22.52
CA LEU A 302 -26.61 1.36 22.82
C LEU A 302 -25.98 2.00 21.58
N TYR A 303 -24.95 1.38 21.01
CA TYR A 303 -24.21 1.95 19.89
C TYR A 303 -25.01 2.00 18.58
N PHE A 304 -25.99 1.09 18.42
CA PHE A 304 -27.01 1.20 17.37
C PHE A 304 -27.89 2.43 17.57
N ARG A 305 -28.47 2.63 18.77
CA ARG A 305 -29.31 3.80 19.08
C ARG A 305 -28.54 5.12 18.94
N VAL A 306 -27.27 5.16 19.35
CA VAL A 306 -26.37 6.29 19.14
C VAL A 306 -26.16 6.55 17.65
N GLY A 307 -25.89 5.51 16.85
CA GLY A 307 -25.73 5.62 15.40
C GLY A 307 -27.00 6.11 14.67
N CYS A 308 -28.18 5.90 15.26
CA CYS A 308 -29.46 6.38 14.74
C CYS A 308 -29.80 7.83 15.17
N ASP A 309 -29.07 8.41 16.12
CA ASP A 309 -29.31 9.76 16.64
C ASP A 309 -28.33 10.77 16.02
N PHE A 310 -28.65 11.21 14.80
CA PHE A 310 -27.81 12.13 14.03
C PHE A 310 -27.59 13.46 14.75
N ASP A 311 -28.60 13.97 15.45
CA ASP A 311 -28.50 15.23 16.21
C ASP A 311 -27.48 15.10 17.34
N PHE A 312 -27.51 13.96 18.08
CA PHE A 312 -26.50 13.67 19.08
C PHE A 312 -25.10 13.57 18.48
N LEU A 313 -24.92 12.86 17.35
CA LEU A 313 -23.61 12.74 16.69
C LEU A 313 -23.08 14.11 16.26
N PHE A 314 -23.91 14.95 15.63
CA PHE A 314 -23.49 16.28 15.20
C PHE A 314 -23.11 17.20 16.36
N GLU A 315 -23.89 17.14 17.44
CA GLU A 315 -23.59 17.90 18.66
C GLU A 315 -22.30 17.42 19.31
N ALA A 316 -22.10 16.10 19.40
CA ALA A 316 -20.90 15.51 19.98
C ALA A 316 -19.62 15.86 19.22
N TYR A 317 -19.71 16.01 17.88
CA TYR A 317 -18.58 16.32 17.02
C TYR A 317 -18.41 17.82 16.69
N LYS A 318 -19.31 18.71 17.14
CA LYS A 318 -19.33 20.13 16.75
C LYS A 318 -18.00 20.87 16.94
N ASP A 319 -17.23 20.48 17.96
CA ASP A 319 -15.93 21.07 18.27
C ASP A 319 -14.78 20.27 17.67
N VAL A 320 -14.93 18.94 17.54
CA VAL A 320 -13.92 18.05 16.97
C VAL A 320 -13.69 18.35 15.49
N VAL A 321 -14.74 18.64 14.73
CA VAL A 321 -14.65 18.94 13.29
C VAL A 321 -13.85 20.21 12.97
N LYS A 322 -13.57 21.06 13.96
CA LYS A 322 -12.76 22.27 13.78
C LYS A 322 -11.27 21.94 13.63
N THR A 323 -10.81 20.85 14.23
CA THR A 323 -9.39 20.45 14.25
C THR A 323 -9.11 19.16 13.50
N ASP A 324 -10.08 18.26 13.42
CA ASP A 324 -9.93 16.98 12.76
C ASP A 324 -10.59 17.01 11.36
N LYS A 325 -9.76 17.20 10.31
CA LYS A 325 -10.21 17.22 8.91
C LYS A 325 -10.94 15.92 8.52
N GLN A 326 -10.50 14.78 9.03
CA GLN A 326 -11.07 13.49 8.69
C GLN A 326 -12.46 13.33 9.30
N ILE A 327 -12.60 13.61 10.60
CA ILE A 327 -13.91 13.59 11.27
C ILE A 327 -14.85 14.62 10.63
N LYS A 328 -14.35 15.81 10.28
CA LYS A 328 -15.13 16.81 9.54
C LYS A 328 -15.71 16.23 8.24
N GLN A 329 -14.87 15.59 7.42
CA GLN A 329 -15.33 14.98 6.15
C GLN A 329 -16.39 13.90 6.38
N MET A 330 -16.22 13.05 7.42
CA MET A 330 -17.22 12.03 7.75
C MET A 330 -18.55 12.64 8.23
N VAL A 331 -18.49 13.67 9.08
CA VAL A 331 -19.68 14.40 9.53
C VAL A 331 -20.38 15.11 8.36
N ASP A 332 -19.63 15.66 7.41
CA ASP A 332 -20.19 16.28 6.20
C ASP A 332 -20.90 15.23 5.31
N ILE A 333 -20.36 14.00 5.20
CA ILE A 333 -21.06 12.89 4.54
C ILE A 333 -22.38 12.57 5.26
N LEU A 334 -22.37 12.49 6.59
CA LEU A 334 -23.60 12.21 7.36
C LEU A 334 -24.65 13.32 7.24
N ARG A 335 -24.23 14.58 7.17
CA ARG A 335 -25.15 15.70 6.89
C ARG A 335 -25.79 15.56 5.52
N GLU A 336 -25.04 15.14 4.52
CA GLU A 336 -25.58 14.90 3.18
C GLU A 336 -26.54 13.70 3.18
N VAL A 337 -26.23 12.62 3.90
CA VAL A 337 -27.14 11.48 4.11
C VAL A 337 -28.45 11.93 4.76
N GLN A 338 -28.38 12.74 5.83
CA GLN A 338 -29.57 13.26 6.50
C GLN A 338 -30.41 14.15 5.57
N LYS A 339 -29.74 15.02 4.81
CA LYS A 339 -30.38 15.95 3.87
C LYS A 339 -31.06 15.23 2.70
N GLN A 340 -30.45 14.20 2.14
CA GLN A 340 -31.03 13.41 1.05
C GLN A 340 -32.03 12.36 1.53
N GLY A 341 -32.07 12.10 2.84
CA GLY A 341 -32.81 11.01 3.45
C GLY A 341 -32.08 9.67 3.32
N ILE A 342 -32.17 8.85 4.36
CA ILE A 342 -31.55 7.52 4.42
C ILE A 342 -32.16 6.63 3.33
N LYS A 343 -31.36 6.28 2.31
CA LYS A 343 -31.79 5.44 1.18
C LYS A 343 -31.86 3.95 1.52
N GLN A 344 -31.07 3.52 2.50
CA GLN A 344 -31.06 2.15 3.02
C GLN A 344 -31.23 2.18 4.54
N PRO A 345 -32.45 1.92 5.06
CA PRO A 345 -32.68 1.91 6.50
C PRO A 345 -32.05 0.70 7.20
N GLN A 346 -31.91 -0.44 6.53
CA GLN A 346 -31.35 -1.65 7.11
C GLN A 346 -29.82 -1.52 7.23
N THR A 347 -29.28 -1.85 8.39
CA THR A 347 -27.84 -1.78 8.67
C THR A 347 -27.41 -2.93 9.56
N LEU A 348 -26.17 -3.39 9.39
CA LEU A 348 -25.57 -4.44 10.21
C LEU A 348 -24.46 -3.84 11.08
N LEU A 349 -24.71 -3.70 12.38
CA LEU A 349 -23.67 -3.39 13.35
C LEU A 349 -22.85 -4.65 13.63
N ILE A 350 -21.54 -4.55 13.48
CA ILE A 350 -20.56 -5.55 13.91
C ILE A 350 -19.70 -4.87 14.96
N MET A 351 -19.69 -5.39 16.19
CA MET A 351 -19.04 -4.73 17.32
C MET A 351 -18.08 -5.66 18.03
N ARG A 352 -16.96 -5.08 18.48
CA ARG A 352 -16.12 -5.66 19.53
C ARG A 352 -16.03 -4.69 20.71
N SER A 353 -16.48 -5.13 21.88
CA SER A 353 -16.26 -4.41 23.14
C SER A 353 -15.02 -4.97 23.81
N ASP A 354 -14.05 -4.11 24.11
CA ASP A 354 -12.79 -4.51 24.68
C ASP A 354 -12.70 -4.11 26.15
N TYR A 355 -12.22 -5.04 26.98
CA TYR A 355 -12.22 -4.96 28.44
C TYR A 355 -10.87 -5.36 29.01
N MET A 356 -10.55 -4.80 30.17
CA MET A 356 -9.39 -5.20 30.95
C MET A 356 -9.79 -5.32 32.41
N LEU A 357 -9.13 -6.24 33.11
CA LEU A 357 -9.25 -6.35 34.56
C LEU A 357 -8.58 -5.13 35.21
N ASN A 358 -9.16 -4.66 36.31
CA ASN A 358 -8.57 -3.62 37.14
C ASN A 358 -8.50 -4.14 38.57
N LYS A 359 -7.31 -4.12 39.17
CA LYS A 359 -7.12 -4.50 40.57
C LYS A 359 -7.80 -3.48 41.48
N VAL A 360 -8.73 -3.94 42.32
CA VAL A 360 -9.45 -3.10 43.29
C VAL A 360 -9.00 -3.30 44.73
N GLY A 361 -8.29 -4.40 45.00
CA GLY A 361 -7.76 -4.69 46.32
C GLY A 361 -7.12 -6.07 46.38
N SER A 362 -6.73 -6.49 47.58
CA SER A 362 -6.32 -7.86 47.87
C SER A 362 -7.19 -8.39 49.00
N ASN A 363 -7.73 -9.61 48.86
CA ASN A 363 -8.49 -10.26 49.90
C ASN A 363 -7.56 -10.55 51.08
N LYS A 364 -7.91 -10.02 52.26
CA LYS A 364 -7.09 -10.08 53.48
C LYS A 364 -6.99 -11.49 54.06
N GLU A 365 -7.89 -12.42 53.71
CA GLU A 365 -7.94 -13.76 54.29
C GLU A 365 -7.08 -14.79 53.54
N ASN A 366 -6.94 -14.67 52.22
CA ASN A 366 -6.21 -15.62 51.38
C ASN A 366 -5.14 -14.98 50.48
N GLY A 367 -4.97 -13.65 50.53
CA GLY A 367 -3.94 -12.92 49.80
C GLY A 367 -4.18 -12.76 48.29
N ASN A 368 -5.31 -13.23 47.77
CA ASN A 368 -5.63 -13.15 46.35
C ASN A 368 -6.08 -11.73 45.97
N ASP A 369 -5.56 -11.23 44.85
CA ASP A 369 -6.01 -9.97 44.28
C ASP A 369 -7.47 -10.05 43.81
N GLN A 370 -8.25 -9.01 44.11
CA GLN A 370 -9.59 -8.83 43.61
C GLN A 370 -9.56 -7.93 42.38
N TYR A 371 -10.29 -8.35 41.35
CA TYR A 371 -10.37 -7.64 40.08
C TYR A 371 -11.81 -7.29 39.72
N GLU A 372 -12.01 -6.10 39.19
CA GLU A 372 -13.23 -5.72 38.49
C GLU A 372 -12.95 -5.65 36.98
N ILE A 373 -13.97 -5.89 36.15
CA ILE A 373 -13.85 -5.72 34.70
C ILE A 373 -14.26 -4.32 34.29
N LYS A 374 -13.45 -3.66 33.46
CA LYS A 374 -13.72 -2.31 32.92
C LYS A 374 -13.56 -2.31 31.41
N GLN A 375 -14.43 -1.58 30.74
CA GLN A 375 -14.32 -1.37 29.31
C GLN A 375 -13.14 -0.44 29.00
N ILE A 376 -12.28 -0.85 28.07
CA ILE A 376 -11.21 -0.04 27.47
C ILE A 376 -11.76 0.78 26.31
N GLU A 377 -12.51 0.14 25.43
CA GLU A 377 -13.07 0.74 24.22
C GLU A 377 -14.24 -0.07 23.64
N ALA A 378 -15.01 0.59 22.78
CA ALA A 378 -15.88 -0.04 21.80
C ALA A 378 -15.26 0.13 20.41
N ASN A 379 -15.41 -0.87 19.55
CA ASN A 379 -15.00 -0.82 18.16
C ASN A 379 -16.20 -1.25 17.30
N THR A 380 -16.60 -0.42 16.34
CA THR A 380 -17.72 -0.71 15.42
C THR A 380 -17.32 -0.61 13.95
N GLY A 381 -16.29 0.16 13.60
CA GLY A 381 -16.00 0.52 12.20
C GLY A 381 -15.44 -0.60 11.32
N ALA A 382 -14.46 -1.36 11.79
CA ALA A 382 -13.84 -2.45 11.03
C ALA A 382 -13.46 -3.62 11.94
N ILE A 383 -14.29 -4.65 11.93
CA ILE A 383 -14.15 -5.83 12.77
C ILE A 383 -13.97 -7.06 11.88
N GLY A 384 -12.84 -7.74 12.05
CA GLY A 384 -12.49 -9.02 11.45
C GLY A 384 -11.53 -9.76 12.39
N GLY A 385 -10.97 -10.90 11.98
CA GLY A 385 -10.08 -11.71 12.82
C GLY A 385 -10.78 -12.84 13.58
N LEU A 386 -12.12 -12.89 13.59
CA LEU A 386 -12.91 -13.83 14.39
C LEU A 386 -12.58 -15.28 14.04
N GLY A 387 -12.23 -15.56 12.77
CA GLY A 387 -11.81 -16.89 12.37
C GLY A 387 -10.46 -17.30 12.94
N ASN A 388 -9.56 -16.34 13.16
CA ASN A 388 -8.30 -16.59 13.85
C ASN A 388 -8.53 -16.79 15.35
N ASP A 389 -9.42 -16.00 15.96
CA ASP A 389 -9.72 -16.11 17.40
C ASP A 389 -10.34 -17.47 17.77
N ARG A 390 -11.25 -17.99 16.95
CA ARG A 390 -11.75 -19.37 17.10
C ARG A 390 -10.61 -20.40 16.99
N ARG A 391 -9.74 -20.27 15.98
CA ARG A 391 -8.62 -21.21 15.76
C ARG A 391 -7.58 -21.17 16.87
N THR A 392 -7.35 -20.00 17.47
CA THR A 392 -6.55 -19.84 18.68
C THR A 392 -7.18 -20.59 19.85
N SER A 393 -8.51 -20.47 20.03
CA SER A 393 -9.26 -21.20 21.06
C SER A 393 -9.15 -22.73 20.86
N GLU A 394 -9.31 -23.21 19.62
CA GLU A 394 -9.14 -24.64 19.27
C GLU A 394 -7.69 -25.13 19.46
N LEU A 395 -6.69 -24.29 19.17
CA LEU A 395 -5.30 -24.58 19.44
C LEU A 395 -5.08 -24.76 20.95
N HIS A 396 -5.55 -23.82 21.77
CA HIS A 396 -5.42 -23.89 23.22
C HIS A 396 -6.12 -25.09 23.83
N GLN A 397 -7.35 -25.42 23.40
CA GLN A 397 -8.03 -26.64 23.86
C GLN A 397 -7.24 -27.91 23.54
N ARG A 398 -6.59 -27.99 22.38
CA ARG A 398 -5.72 -29.13 22.04
C ARG A 398 -4.45 -29.17 22.90
N LEU A 399 -3.87 -28.01 23.19
CA LEU A 399 -2.65 -27.92 24.01
C LEU A 399 -2.94 -28.27 25.48
N LEU A 400 -4.05 -27.78 26.06
CA LEU A 400 -4.49 -28.15 27.41
C LEU A 400 -4.63 -29.68 27.56
N LYS A 401 -5.28 -30.35 26.59
CA LYS A 401 -5.38 -31.82 26.56
C LYS A 401 -4.02 -32.50 26.55
N ARG A 402 -3.04 -31.97 25.79
CA ARG A 402 -1.69 -32.54 25.70
C ARG A 402 -0.91 -32.44 27.01
N ILE A 403 -1.16 -31.40 27.81
CA ILE A 403 -0.47 -31.19 29.09
C ILE A 403 -1.27 -31.69 30.30
N GLY A 404 -2.40 -32.39 30.08
CA GLY A 404 -3.22 -32.96 31.15
C GLY A 404 -4.06 -31.94 31.92
N MET A 405 -4.34 -30.77 31.33
CA MET A 405 -5.24 -29.76 31.91
C MET A 405 -6.65 -29.86 31.32
N ASP A 406 -7.67 -29.45 32.10
CA ASP A 406 -9.07 -29.52 31.69
C ASP A 406 -9.39 -28.49 30.58
N PRO A 407 -9.69 -28.92 29.35
CA PRO A 407 -10.00 -28.02 28.25
C PRO A 407 -11.36 -27.32 28.39
N THR A 408 -12.24 -27.76 29.29
CA THR A 408 -13.60 -27.18 29.44
C THR A 408 -13.58 -25.78 30.05
N ASN A 409 -12.50 -25.40 30.73
CA ASN A 409 -12.27 -24.05 31.20
C ASN A 409 -11.85 -23.07 30.09
N ALA A 410 -11.53 -23.54 28.89
CA ALA A 410 -11.36 -22.69 27.71
C ALA A 410 -12.71 -22.63 26.95
N PRO A 411 -13.44 -21.50 26.99
CA PRO A 411 -14.79 -21.40 26.45
C PRO A 411 -14.83 -21.61 24.93
N GLN A 412 -15.96 -22.10 24.44
CA GLN A 412 -16.20 -22.24 23.00
C GLN A 412 -16.25 -20.87 22.32
N ASN A 413 -15.82 -20.82 21.05
CA ASN A 413 -15.71 -19.59 20.29
C ASN A 413 -16.19 -19.82 18.86
N GLU A 414 -17.35 -19.25 18.51
CA GLU A 414 -18.00 -19.42 17.20
C GLU A 414 -18.28 -18.07 16.53
N GLY A 415 -17.45 -17.07 16.82
CA GLY A 415 -17.65 -15.70 16.32
C GLY A 415 -17.63 -15.60 14.79
N ASP A 416 -16.79 -16.38 14.11
CA ASP A 416 -16.71 -16.35 12.64
C ASP A 416 -17.95 -16.92 11.97
N ALA A 417 -18.46 -18.06 12.45
CA ALA A 417 -19.71 -18.63 11.96
C ALA A 417 -20.89 -17.65 12.17
N HIS A 418 -20.92 -16.96 13.30
CA HIS A 418 -21.93 -15.94 13.58
C HIS A 418 -21.81 -14.74 12.63
N LEU A 419 -20.62 -14.18 12.44
CA LEU A 419 -20.38 -13.08 11.49
C LEU A 419 -20.82 -13.46 10.06
N ILE A 420 -20.48 -14.65 9.60
CA ILE A 420 -20.84 -15.13 8.26
C ILE A 420 -22.37 -15.21 8.11
N ASN A 421 -23.07 -15.77 9.10
CA ASN A 421 -24.53 -15.83 9.09
C ASN A 421 -25.18 -14.45 9.12
N SER A 422 -24.62 -13.49 9.86
CA SER A 422 -25.11 -12.12 9.89
C SER A 422 -24.89 -11.37 8.57
N LEU A 423 -23.74 -11.56 7.91
CA LEU A 423 -23.49 -11.03 6.57
C LEU A 423 -24.45 -11.64 5.53
N PHE A 424 -24.69 -12.95 5.62
CA PHE A 424 -25.65 -13.63 4.74
C PHE A 424 -27.09 -13.16 4.98
N MET A 425 -27.47 -12.94 6.24
CA MET A 425 -28.76 -12.36 6.62
C MET A 425 -28.93 -10.95 6.02
N ALA A 426 -27.91 -10.10 6.14
CA ALA A 426 -27.92 -8.77 5.53
C ALA A 426 -28.07 -8.85 3.99
N TRP A 427 -27.35 -9.77 3.33
CA TRP A 427 -27.48 -9.94 1.87
C TRP A 427 -28.88 -10.42 1.46
N LYS A 428 -29.49 -11.35 2.21
CA LYS A 428 -30.88 -11.76 1.99
C LYS A 428 -31.86 -10.61 2.21
N ALA A 429 -31.64 -9.79 3.24
CA ALA A 429 -32.49 -8.65 3.55
C ALA A 429 -32.46 -7.55 2.47
N PHE A 430 -31.42 -7.50 1.63
CA PHE A 430 -31.38 -6.61 0.47
C PHE A 430 -32.36 -7.02 -0.65
N ASP A 431 -32.80 -8.27 -0.66
CA ASP A 431 -33.82 -8.81 -1.59
C ASP A 431 -33.50 -8.63 -3.09
N ASN A 432 -32.23 -8.81 -3.45
CA ASN A 432 -31.79 -8.93 -4.84
C ASN A 432 -30.71 -9.99 -4.95
N SER A 433 -31.08 -11.13 -5.54
CA SER A 433 -30.22 -12.30 -5.59
C SER A 433 -29.03 -12.18 -6.55
N ASP A 434 -29.02 -11.20 -7.44
CA ASP A 434 -27.89 -10.91 -8.34
C ASP A 434 -26.90 -9.90 -7.74
N ALA A 435 -27.26 -9.27 -6.61
CA ALA A 435 -26.47 -8.23 -5.99
C ALA A 435 -25.19 -8.78 -5.35
N LEU A 436 -24.12 -7.99 -5.46
CA LEU A 436 -22.82 -8.33 -4.88
C LEU A 436 -22.80 -8.09 -3.37
N LEU A 437 -22.03 -8.90 -2.65
CA LEU A 437 -21.49 -8.54 -1.34
C LEU A 437 -20.07 -8.02 -1.53
N VAL A 438 -19.84 -6.74 -1.27
CA VAL A 438 -18.51 -6.14 -1.36
C VAL A 438 -17.83 -6.19 0.00
N ILE A 439 -16.66 -6.81 0.04
CA ILE A 439 -15.73 -6.71 1.16
C ILE A 439 -14.78 -5.55 0.89
N LEU A 440 -15.03 -4.44 1.57
CA LEU A 440 -14.21 -3.23 1.48
C LEU A 440 -12.95 -3.43 2.35
N SER A 441 -11.80 -3.64 1.71
CA SER A 441 -10.55 -4.01 2.38
C SER A 441 -9.33 -3.38 1.70
N HIS A 442 -8.22 -3.26 2.44
CA HIS A 442 -6.97 -2.78 1.85
C HIS A 442 -6.43 -3.75 0.79
N VAL A 443 -5.73 -3.21 -0.21
CA VAL A 443 -5.05 -4.01 -1.25
C VAL A 443 -4.07 -5.01 -0.63
N LYS A 444 -3.50 -4.68 0.54
CA LYS A 444 -2.71 -5.58 1.37
C LYS A 444 -3.38 -5.83 2.69
N PHE A 445 -3.67 -7.09 2.93
CA PHE A 445 -4.42 -7.52 4.09
C PHE A 445 -3.82 -8.85 4.57
N SER A 446 -3.16 -8.84 5.73
CA SER A 446 -2.55 -10.04 6.33
C SER A 446 -3.58 -11.11 6.71
N TYR A 447 -4.86 -10.72 6.84
CA TYR A 447 -5.98 -11.60 7.13
C TYR A 447 -6.71 -12.12 5.87
N LYS A 448 -6.10 -12.06 4.68
CA LYS A 448 -6.73 -12.48 3.41
C LYS A 448 -7.26 -13.93 3.44
N TYR A 449 -6.57 -14.83 4.13
CA TYR A 449 -7.03 -16.23 4.30
C TYR A 449 -8.33 -16.35 5.08
N GLU A 450 -8.57 -15.46 6.05
CA GLU A 450 -9.84 -15.42 6.77
C GLU A 450 -10.96 -14.98 5.83
N LEU A 451 -10.72 -13.93 5.03
CA LEU A 451 -11.73 -13.42 4.11
C LEU A 451 -12.13 -14.43 3.04
N ARG A 452 -11.18 -15.23 2.55
CA ARG A 452 -11.49 -16.33 1.63
C ARG A 452 -12.37 -17.38 2.27
N LYS A 453 -12.17 -17.69 3.56
CA LYS A 453 -13.06 -18.62 4.28
C LYS A 453 -14.46 -18.06 4.50
N ILE A 454 -14.57 -16.76 4.74
CA ILE A 454 -15.87 -16.07 4.79
C ILE A 454 -16.55 -16.16 3.41
N GLU A 455 -15.83 -15.88 2.33
CA GLU A 455 -16.34 -16.00 0.95
C GLU A 455 -16.80 -17.42 0.61
N ASP A 456 -15.98 -18.44 0.89
CA ASP A 456 -16.31 -19.85 0.63
C ASP A 456 -17.59 -20.27 1.38
N GLU A 457 -17.76 -19.82 2.62
CA GLU A 457 -18.94 -20.18 3.42
C GLU A 457 -20.18 -19.39 3.01
N LEU A 458 -20.04 -18.13 2.58
CA LEU A 458 -21.14 -17.36 2.00
C LEU A 458 -21.60 -17.98 0.66
N ASP A 459 -20.66 -18.41 -0.18
CA ASP A 459 -20.95 -19.15 -1.41
C ASP A 459 -21.74 -20.43 -1.09
N ARG A 460 -21.28 -21.22 -0.12
CA ARG A 460 -21.95 -22.44 0.36
C ARG A 460 -23.36 -22.17 0.88
N LEU A 461 -23.54 -21.16 1.74
CA LEU A 461 -24.84 -20.81 2.31
C LEU A 461 -25.83 -20.31 1.26
N SER A 462 -25.33 -19.65 0.21
CA SER A 462 -26.14 -19.17 -0.92
C SER A 462 -26.40 -20.22 -2.00
N GLY A 463 -25.76 -21.40 -1.93
CA GLY A 463 -25.83 -22.41 -2.99
C GLY A 463 -25.16 -21.96 -4.30
N GLY A 464 -24.12 -21.13 -4.22
CA GLY A 464 -23.39 -20.60 -5.38
C GLY A 464 -23.96 -19.31 -5.99
N GLN A 465 -24.93 -18.67 -5.33
CA GLN A 465 -25.64 -17.50 -5.86
C GLN A 465 -24.98 -16.17 -5.46
N LEU A 466 -24.54 -16.05 -4.21
CA LEU A 466 -23.95 -14.83 -3.67
C LEU A 466 -22.53 -14.66 -4.25
N ARG A 467 -22.29 -13.52 -4.91
CA ARG A 467 -20.98 -13.17 -5.44
C ARG A 467 -20.29 -12.15 -4.55
N VAL A 468 -19.10 -12.49 -4.07
CA VAL A 468 -18.24 -11.60 -3.29
C VAL A 468 -17.31 -10.82 -4.20
N ALA A 469 -17.10 -9.54 -3.92
CA ALA A 469 -16.08 -8.72 -4.56
C ALA A 469 -15.21 -8.03 -3.51
N TYR A 470 -13.91 -7.92 -3.79
CA TYR A 470 -12.95 -7.22 -2.95
C TYR A 470 -12.60 -5.89 -3.59
N VAL A 471 -12.77 -4.81 -2.84
CA VAL A 471 -12.55 -3.45 -3.35
C VAL A 471 -11.86 -2.63 -2.25
N SER A 472 -10.84 -1.85 -2.60
CA SER A 472 -10.29 -0.84 -1.69
C SER A 472 -11.05 0.49 -1.84
N LEU A 473 -10.97 1.41 -0.88
CA LEU A 473 -11.59 2.74 -1.07
C LEU A 473 -11.02 3.46 -2.30
N LYS A 474 -9.73 3.28 -2.57
CA LYS A 474 -9.04 3.84 -3.73
C LYS A 474 -9.58 3.29 -5.05
N ASP A 475 -9.76 1.97 -5.15
CA ASP A 475 -10.35 1.36 -6.35
C ASP A 475 -11.83 1.75 -6.46
N GLY A 476 -12.53 1.80 -5.32
CA GLY A 476 -13.91 2.24 -5.22
C GLY A 476 -14.15 3.65 -5.77
N TYR A 477 -13.19 4.57 -5.66
CA TYR A 477 -13.29 5.90 -6.27
C TYR A 477 -13.44 5.84 -7.79
N TYR A 478 -12.70 4.94 -8.45
CA TYR A 478 -12.75 4.78 -9.90
C TYR A 478 -13.94 3.90 -10.33
N ASP A 479 -14.17 2.81 -9.60
CA ASP A 479 -15.04 1.71 -10.02
C ASP A 479 -16.48 1.79 -9.50
N PHE A 480 -16.70 2.46 -8.35
CA PHE A 480 -18.07 2.69 -7.87
C PHE A 480 -18.75 3.78 -8.68
N LYS A 481 -20.06 3.59 -8.89
CA LYS A 481 -20.99 4.59 -9.41
C LYS A 481 -22.28 4.54 -8.60
N LEU A 482 -22.89 5.71 -8.40
CA LEU A 482 -24.23 5.81 -7.84
C LEU A 482 -25.23 5.97 -8.99
N ALA A 483 -26.14 5.02 -9.14
CA ALA A 483 -27.20 5.08 -10.14
C ALA A 483 -28.29 6.10 -9.77
N ALA A 484 -29.19 6.40 -10.72
CA ALA A 484 -30.25 7.39 -10.51
C ALA A 484 -31.25 7.01 -9.39
N ASP A 485 -31.44 5.71 -9.17
CA ASP A 485 -32.23 5.13 -8.07
C ASP A 485 -31.43 5.02 -6.75
N SER A 486 -30.23 5.58 -6.70
CA SER A 486 -29.26 5.44 -5.60
C SER A 486 -28.69 4.02 -5.42
N SER A 487 -28.85 3.12 -6.38
CA SER A 487 -28.15 1.83 -6.34
C SER A 487 -26.63 2.02 -6.46
N LEU A 488 -25.85 1.37 -5.59
CA LEU A 488 -24.40 1.33 -5.70
C LEU A 488 -24.02 0.32 -6.78
N LEU A 489 -23.25 0.75 -7.77
CA LEU A 489 -22.77 -0.10 -8.84
C LEU A 489 -21.27 -0.31 -8.72
N LEU A 490 -20.81 -1.56 -8.85
CA LEU A 490 -19.41 -1.91 -9.05
C LEU A 490 -19.29 -2.57 -10.43
N ASN A 491 -18.59 -1.91 -11.36
CA ASN A 491 -18.44 -2.40 -12.75
C ASN A 491 -19.79 -2.77 -13.41
N GLY A 492 -20.82 -1.94 -13.17
CA GLY A 492 -22.17 -2.13 -13.71
C GLY A 492 -23.06 -3.13 -12.97
N LYS A 493 -22.57 -3.79 -11.90
CA LYS A 493 -23.37 -4.70 -11.07
C LYS A 493 -23.80 -4.03 -9.78
N VAL A 494 -25.05 -4.28 -9.37
CA VAL A 494 -25.60 -3.78 -8.10
C VAL A 494 -24.85 -4.39 -6.92
N VAL A 495 -24.50 -3.56 -5.95
CA VAL A 495 -23.94 -3.95 -4.66
C VAL A 495 -25.05 -3.92 -3.61
N GLY A 496 -25.31 -5.06 -2.98
CA GLY A 496 -26.35 -5.21 -1.97
C GLY A 496 -25.85 -5.01 -0.54
N VAL A 497 -24.63 -5.44 -0.25
CA VAL A 497 -24.01 -5.30 1.07
C VAL A 497 -22.57 -4.79 0.91
N VAL A 498 -22.18 -3.84 1.76
CA VAL A 498 -20.79 -3.39 1.89
C VAL A 498 -20.30 -3.72 3.30
N TYR A 499 -19.46 -4.74 3.42
CA TYR A 499 -18.77 -5.11 4.65
C TYR A 499 -17.43 -4.39 4.75
N SER A 500 -17.31 -3.49 5.73
CA SER A 500 -16.12 -2.64 5.88
C SER A 500 -15.09 -3.28 6.81
N LEU A 501 -13.90 -3.51 6.26
CA LEU A 501 -12.68 -3.83 7.01
C LEU A 501 -11.68 -2.66 7.00
N ILE A 502 -12.10 -1.51 6.48
CA ILE A 502 -11.37 -0.25 6.54
C ILE A 502 -12.05 0.62 7.60
N SER A 503 -11.40 0.79 8.77
CA SER A 503 -11.97 1.56 9.88
C SER A 503 -12.15 3.03 9.48
N ALA A 504 -13.34 3.58 9.71
CA ALA A 504 -13.62 4.99 9.43
C ALA A 504 -12.79 5.93 10.32
N LEU A 505 -12.58 5.57 11.59
CA LEU A 505 -11.82 6.35 12.58
C LEU A 505 -10.32 6.00 12.60
N GLY A 506 -9.94 4.80 12.17
CA GLY A 506 -8.57 4.29 12.24
C GLY A 506 -7.76 4.47 10.95
N TYR A 507 -8.41 4.47 9.78
CA TYR A 507 -7.72 4.62 8.49
C TYR A 507 -7.81 6.05 7.97
N LYS A 508 -6.66 6.69 7.70
CA LYS A 508 -6.60 8.06 7.17
C LYS A 508 -6.86 8.08 5.66
N ALA A 509 -8.14 8.12 5.29
CA ALA A 509 -8.56 8.22 3.90
C ALA A 509 -8.20 9.57 3.27
N ASN A 510 -7.73 9.55 2.02
CA ASN A 510 -7.55 10.76 1.22
C ASN A 510 -8.89 11.26 0.62
N GLU A 511 -8.86 12.35 -0.15
CA GLU A 511 -10.08 12.95 -0.71
C GLU A 511 -10.81 12.04 -1.73
N GLU A 512 -10.08 11.29 -2.55
CA GLU A 512 -10.67 10.32 -3.50
C GLU A 512 -11.38 9.19 -2.74
N GLU A 513 -10.71 8.65 -1.73
CA GLU A 513 -11.24 7.58 -0.88
C GLU A 513 -12.46 8.02 -0.06
N MET A 514 -12.49 9.29 0.37
CA MET A 514 -13.67 9.87 1.04
C MET A 514 -14.85 10.03 0.07
N GLU A 515 -14.61 10.33 -1.21
CA GLU A 515 -15.71 10.35 -2.20
C GLU A 515 -16.23 8.93 -2.47
N ALA A 516 -15.37 7.91 -2.47
CA ALA A 516 -15.81 6.51 -2.52
C ALA A 516 -16.67 6.14 -1.29
N ARG A 517 -16.23 6.54 -0.08
CA ARG A 517 -17.01 6.38 1.15
C ARG A 517 -18.38 7.05 1.03
N LYS A 518 -18.42 8.28 0.54
CA LYS A 518 -19.67 9.03 0.34
C LYS A 518 -20.62 8.33 -0.64
N MET A 519 -20.12 7.80 -1.76
CA MET A 519 -20.94 7.01 -2.69
C MET A 519 -21.55 5.78 -2.02
N ILE A 520 -20.78 5.09 -1.17
CA ILE A 520 -21.29 3.95 -0.37
C ILE A 520 -22.42 4.42 0.54
N GLU A 521 -22.20 5.48 1.34
CA GLU A 521 -23.16 5.93 2.34
C GLU A 521 -24.47 6.45 1.74
N LEU A 522 -24.40 7.15 0.61
CA LEU A 522 -25.57 7.67 -0.11
C LEU A 522 -26.36 6.59 -0.88
N SER A 523 -25.84 5.36 -0.95
CA SER A 523 -26.46 4.29 -1.72
C SER A 523 -27.54 3.50 -0.99
N THR A 524 -28.26 2.67 -1.75
CA THR A 524 -29.19 1.67 -1.22
C THR A 524 -28.50 0.41 -0.65
N ALA A 525 -27.19 0.24 -0.78
CA ALA A 525 -26.50 -0.94 -0.22
C ALA A 525 -26.60 -0.96 1.32
N ILE A 526 -26.83 -2.14 1.90
CA ILE A 526 -26.77 -2.35 3.35
C ILE A 526 -25.32 -2.23 3.79
N LYS A 527 -25.05 -1.35 4.76
CA LYS A 527 -23.70 -1.12 5.24
C LYS A 527 -23.44 -1.95 6.51
N ALA A 528 -22.27 -2.58 6.56
CA ALA A 528 -21.82 -3.38 7.69
C ALA A 528 -20.45 -2.86 8.21
N PRO A 529 -20.45 -1.81 9.06
CA PRO A 529 -21.58 -0.96 9.46
C PRO A 529 -21.78 0.28 8.55
N SER A 530 -22.87 1.03 8.76
CA SER A 530 -23.01 2.40 8.23
C SER A 530 -22.01 3.37 8.85
N LEU A 531 -21.69 4.47 8.16
CA LEU A 531 -20.73 5.46 8.67
C LEU A 531 -21.14 6.05 10.02
N ALA A 532 -22.44 6.27 10.25
CA ALA A 532 -22.94 6.78 11.52
C ALA A 532 -22.67 5.84 12.69
N ILE A 533 -22.81 4.52 12.47
CA ILE A 533 -22.45 3.50 13.46
C ILE A 533 -20.92 3.38 13.55
N ALA A 534 -20.19 3.47 12.45
CA ALA A 534 -18.73 3.37 12.45
C ALA A 534 -18.07 4.50 13.26
N ILE A 535 -18.64 5.71 13.25
CA ILE A 535 -18.12 6.82 14.05
C ILE A 535 -18.78 6.92 15.43
N SER A 536 -19.76 6.09 15.77
CA SER A 536 -20.37 6.12 17.12
C SER A 536 -19.42 5.54 18.19
N SER A 537 -18.40 4.78 17.79
CA SER A 537 -17.37 4.18 18.65
C SER A 537 -16.19 5.10 19.00
N SER A 538 -16.22 6.38 18.62
CA SER A 538 -15.10 7.26 18.95
C SER A 538 -14.95 7.47 20.44
N LYS A 539 -13.72 7.82 20.85
CA LYS A 539 -13.40 8.11 22.24
C LYS A 539 -14.22 9.27 22.79
N LYS A 540 -14.53 10.27 21.96
CA LYS A 540 -15.42 11.37 22.33
C LYS A 540 -16.83 10.89 22.68
N ILE A 541 -17.42 10.00 21.87
CA ILE A 541 -18.75 9.45 22.16
C ILE A 541 -18.71 8.60 23.43
N GLN A 542 -17.69 7.74 23.58
CA GLN A 542 -17.52 6.92 24.79
C GLN A 542 -17.45 7.77 26.06
N GLN A 543 -16.76 8.92 26.01
CA GLN A 543 -16.71 9.87 27.12
C GLN A 543 -18.09 10.47 27.41
N LEU A 544 -18.82 10.93 26.39
CA LEU A 544 -20.16 11.52 26.57
C LEU A 544 -21.17 10.51 27.13
N LEU A 545 -21.06 9.24 26.73
CA LEU A 545 -21.87 8.16 27.28
C LEU A 545 -21.54 7.85 28.74
N ALA A 546 -20.32 8.14 29.21
CA ALA A 546 -19.93 7.93 30.61
C ALA A 546 -20.43 9.04 31.55
N SER A 547 -20.78 10.21 31.02
CA SER A 547 -21.33 11.32 31.82
C SER A 547 -22.77 11.04 32.26
N PRO A 548 -23.20 11.59 33.41
CA PRO A 548 -24.58 11.43 33.91
C PRO A 548 -25.64 11.77 32.85
N GLY A 549 -26.61 10.88 32.61
CA GLY A 549 -27.66 11.07 31.60
C GLY A 549 -27.28 10.64 30.18
N GLY A 550 -26.00 10.31 29.93
CA GLY A 550 -25.49 9.93 28.62
C GLY A 550 -26.09 8.61 28.10
N VAL A 551 -26.16 7.58 28.96
CA VAL A 551 -26.78 6.29 28.64
C VAL A 551 -28.31 6.38 28.67
N GLU A 552 -28.87 7.12 29.63
CA GLU A 552 -30.31 7.29 29.85
C GLU A 552 -31.01 7.96 28.66
N ARG A 553 -30.31 8.82 27.90
CA ARG A 553 -30.80 9.33 26.61
C ARG A 553 -31.21 8.20 25.66
N PHE A 554 -30.47 7.09 25.68
CA PHE A 554 -30.67 5.94 24.80
C PHE A 554 -31.40 4.79 25.48
N PHE A 555 -31.53 4.79 26.81
CA PHE A 555 -32.29 3.84 27.62
C PHE A 555 -33.20 4.58 28.59
N PRO A 556 -34.39 5.02 28.14
CA PRO A 556 -35.32 5.78 28.98
C PRO A 556 -36.00 4.94 30.08
N ASP A 557 -35.87 3.61 30.06
CA ASP A 557 -36.26 2.74 31.17
C ASP A 557 -35.11 2.64 32.20
N PRO A 558 -35.29 3.10 33.44
CA PRO A 558 -34.24 3.17 34.45
C PRO A 558 -33.73 1.80 34.94
N THR A 559 -34.39 0.70 34.60
CA THR A 559 -33.90 -0.66 34.94
C THR A 559 -32.65 -1.07 34.15
N GLU A 560 -32.31 -0.37 33.07
CA GLU A 560 -31.20 -0.70 32.16
C GLU A 560 -29.99 0.24 32.25
N ALA A 561 -30.07 1.35 33.01
CA ALA A 561 -29.01 2.35 33.11
C ALA A 561 -28.43 2.45 34.53
N GLU A 562 -27.19 1.96 34.74
CA GLU A 562 -26.43 2.23 35.97
C GLU A 562 -25.71 3.59 35.88
N GLN A 563 -25.97 4.47 36.84
CA GLN A 563 -25.38 5.81 36.93
C GLN A 563 -23.92 5.79 37.43
N ARG A 564 -23.11 6.74 36.93
CA ARG A 564 -21.85 7.19 37.57
C ARG A 564 -21.78 8.72 37.61
N GLN A 565 -21.24 9.27 38.70
CA GLN A 565 -21.06 10.70 38.97
C GLN A 565 -19.77 11.26 38.33
N ASP A 566 -19.79 12.53 37.93
CA ASP A 566 -18.62 13.28 37.42
C ASP A 566 -18.07 14.28 38.46
N GLU A 567 -16.74 14.34 38.60
CA GLU A 567 -15.96 15.40 39.28
C GLU A 567 -15.51 16.48 38.27
N LYS A 568 -15.06 17.65 38.77
CA LYS A 568 -14.74 18.84 37.93
C LYS A 568 -13.51 18.59 37.05
N THR A 569 -13.68 18.64 35.72
CA THR A 569 -12.68 18.38 34.67
C THR A 569 -11.30 19.04 34.87
N GLU A 570 -11.24 20.28 35.35
CA GLU A 570 -9.96 20.99 35.58
C GLU A 570 -9.13 20.36 36.72
N GLN A 571 -9.79 19.78 37.72
CA GLN A 571 -9.11 19.08 38.82
C GLN A 571 -8.47 17.78 38.31
N ILE A 572 -9.16 17.07 37.42
CA ILE A 572 -8.66 15.83 36.81
C ILE A 572 -7.46 16.12 35.90
N ILE A 573 -7.47 17.23 35.15
CA ILE A 573 -6.32 17.63 34.32
C ILE A 573 -5.11 17.99 35.20
N ALA A 574 -5.33 18.72 36.29
CA ALA A 574 -4.26 19.03 37.25
C ALA A 574 -3.68 17.76 37.86
N ASP A 575 -4.54 16.82 38.31
CA ASP A 575 -4.10 15.54 38.85
C ASP A 575 -3.33 14.71 37.81
N ALA A 576 -3.74 14.74 36.54
CA ALA A 576 -3.03 14.01 35.48
C ALA A 576 -1.65 14.60 35.14
N ILE A 577 -1.42 15.89 35.40
CA ILE A 577 -0.11 16.52 35.27
C ILE A 577 0.79 16.17 36.46
N GLU A 578 0.23 16.09 37.66
CA GLU A 578 0.95 15.74 38.88
C GLU A 578 1.23 14.22 38.98
N ASN A 579 0.27 13.40 38.56
CA ASN A 579 0.26 11.94 38.68
C ASN A 579 0.02 11.25 37.32
N PRO A 580 0.87 11.47 36.30
CA PRO A 580 0.62 11.02 34.93
C PRO A 580 0.57 9.49 34.77
N SER A 581 1.16 8.74 35.71
CA SER A 581 1.10 7.28 35.74
C SER A 581 -0.31 6.73 35.96
N ASN A 582 -1.23 7.55 36.46
CA ASN A 582 -2.62 7.16 36.75
C ASN A 582 -3.55 7.33 35.54
N TYR A 583 -3.05 7.89 34.43
CA TYR A 583 -3.88 8.30 33.30
C TYR A 583 -3.32 7.84 31.95
N VAL A 584 -4.22 7.82 30.98
CA VAL A 584 -3.93 7.64 29.56
C VAL A 584 -4.70 8.70 28.79
N LEU A 585 -4.02 9.45 27.94
CA LEU A 585 -4.63 10.44 27.07
C LEU A 585 -4.83 9.81 25.69
N LYS A 586 -6.06 9.82 25.19
CA LYS A 586 -6.45 9.13 23.95
C LYS A 586 -7.02 10.13 22.93
N PRO A 587 -6.53 10.16 21.68
CA PRO A 587 -7.21 10.85 20.59
C PRO A 587 -8.43 10.05 20.08
N ASN A 588 -9.23 10.63 19.19
CA ASN A 588 -10.48 10.03 18.68
C ASN A 588 -10.32 8.84 17.70
N GLY A 589 -9.10 8.33 17.47
CA GLY A 589 -8.85 7.25 16.51
C GLY A 589 -9.19 5.83 17.02
N GLU A 590 -9.21 4.87 16.09
CA GLU A 590 -9.32 3.41 16.33
C GLU A 590 -7.99 2.68 16.01
N CYS A 591 -7.94 1.36 16.28
CA CYS A 591 -6.86 0.44 15.89
C CYS A 591 -5.51 0.54 16.64
N GLY A 592 -5.42 1.30 17.74
CA GLY A 592 -4.23 1.39 18.60
C GLY A 592 -3.13 2.31 18.05
N GLY A 593 -2.03 2.51 18.80
CA GLY A 593 -0.85 3.25 18.33
C GLY A 593 -0.82 4.77 18.57
N ASN A 594 -1.91 5.34 19.10
CA ASN A 594 -2.08 6.81 19.13
C ASN A 594 -2.20 7.40 20.56
N ASN A 595 -2.04 6.59 21.60
CA ASN A 595 -2.23 7.03 22.99
C ASN A 595 -0.97 7.67 23.57
N TYR A 596 -1.14 8.64 24.48
CA TYR A 596 -0.06 9.27 25.22
C TYR A 596 -0.05 8.76 26.67
N TYR A 597 1.15 8.45 27.16
CA TYR A 597 1.41 7.92 28.50
C TYR A 597 2.51 8.74 29.17
N ASP A 598 2.48 8.80 30.49
CA ASP A 598 3.57 9.31 31.33
C ASP A 598 4.07 10.70 30.86
N ASP A 599 5.36 10.90 30.61
CA ASP A 599 5.92 12.21 30.22
C ASP A 599 5.28 12.78 28.94
N LYS A 600 4.96 11.91 27.96
CA LYS A 600 4.32 12.34 26.70
C LYS A 600 2.90 12.82 26.92
N LEU A 601 2.20 12.27 27.92
CA LEU A 601 0.87 12.75 28.32
C LEU A 601 0.99 14.16 28.91
N VAL A 602 1.95 14.39 29.81
CA VAL A 602 2.16 15.70 30.44
C VAL A 602 2.54 16.76 29.42
N GLU A 603 3.47 16.44 28.52
CA GLU A 603 3.87 17.34 27.43
C GLU A 603 2.66 17.74 26.59
N LYS A 604 1.87 16.76 26.15
CA LYS A 604 0.70 16.98 25.31
C LYS A 604 -0.39 17.79 26.02
N LEU A 605 -0.65 17.53 27.32
CA LEU A 605 -1.59 18.32 28.13
C LEU A 605 -1.15 19.78 28.28
N ARG A 606 0.16 20.03 28.45
CA ARG A 606 0.71 21.39 28.56
C ARG A 606 0.64 22.14 27.24
N THR A 607 0.97 21.50 26.11
CA THR A 607 0.90 22.15 24.78
C THR A 607 -0.54 22.52 24.41
N MET A 608 -1.52 21.70 24.81
CA MET A 608 -2.93 21.99 24.54
C MET A 608 -3.57 22.91 25.58
N ALA A 609 -2.84 23.39 26.60
CA ALA A 609 -3.44 24.11 27.71
C ALA A 609 -4.20 25.37 27.27
N ASN A 610 -3.69 26.06 26.24
CA ASN A 610 -4.30 27.25 25.66
C ASN A 610 -4.98 26.98 24.30
N ASN A 611 -5.07 25.72 23.88
CA ASN A 611 -5.67 25.31 22.60
C ASN A 611 -6.93 24.49 22.85
N GLN A 612 -8.04 25.21 23.06
CA GLN A 612 -9.34 24.61 23.38
C GLN A 612 -9.87 23.70 22.27
N GLU A 613 -9.47 23.98 21.03
CA GLU A 613 -9.81 23.20 19.84
C GLU A 613 -9.07 21.86 19.79
N GLU A 614 -7.79 21.83 20.17
CA GLU A 614 -6.99 20.60 20.25
C GLU A 614 -7.36 19.74 21.47
N ARG A 615 -7.76 20.39 22.59
CA ARG A 615 -8.31 19.70 23.77
C ARG A 615 -9.56 18.89 23.42
N ALA A 616 -10.44 19.40 22.56
CA ALA A 616 -11.66 18.72 22.17
C ALA A 616 -11.42 17.40 21.39
N ALA A 617 -10.24 17.25 20.78
CA ALA A 617 -9.86 16.06 20.01
C ALA A 617 -9.28 14.92 20.88
N HIS A 618 -9.16 15.11 22.19
CA HIS A 618 -8.59 14.14 23.13
C HIS A 618 -9.53 13.88 24.30
N ILE A 619 -9.44 12.68 24.87
CA ILE A 619 -10.05 12.33 26.16
C ILE A 619 -8.98 11.83 27.12
N LEU A 620 -9.19 12.11 28.40
CA LEU A 620 -8.36 11.56 29.46
C LEU A 620 -9.10 10.42 30.14
N MET A 621 -8.43 9.28 30.32
CA MET A 621 -8.99 8.08 30.91
C MET A 621 -8.08 7.57 32.03
N GLN A 622 -8.67 7.04 33.11
CA GLN A 622 -7.93 6.37 34.16
C GLN A 622 -7.15 5.16 33.59
N LYS A 623 -5.87 5.04 33.94
CA LYS A 623 -5.04 3.87 33.63
C LYS A 623 -5.46 2.71 34.53
N LEU A 624 -5.81 1.58 33.92
CA LEU A 624 -6.18 0.38 34.64
C LEU A 624 -4.95 -0.41 35.07
N HIS A 625 -5.08 -1.13 36.19
CA HIS A 625 -4.04 -2.00 36.73
C HIS A 625 -4.42 -3.47 36.47
N PRO A 626 -4.01 -4.05 35.33
CA PRO A 626 -4.39 -5.40 34.93
C PRO A 626 -3.79 -6.50 35.80
N MET A 627 -4.45 -7.66 35.76
CA MET A 627 -3.86 -8.90 36.25
C MET A 627 -2.63 -9.25 35.41
N ILE A 628 -1.49 -9.44 36.08
CA ILE A 628 -0.25 -9.87 35.44
C ILE A 628 -0.15 -11.39 35.57
N THR A 629 0.00 -12.07 34.43
CA THR A 629 0.26 -13.51 34.37
C THR A 629 1.56 -13.80 33.64
N LYS A 630 1.89 -15.08 33.48
CA LYS A 630 3.07 -15.56 32.75
C LYS A 630 2.61 -16.36 31.55
N ASN A 631 3.22 -16.12 30.39
CA ASN A 631 2.92 -16.90 29.20
C ASN A 631 4.13 -16.93 28.25
N TYR A 632 4.04 -17.73 27.19
CA TYR A 632 4.99 -17.75 26.08
C TYR A 632 4.32 -17.16 24.84
N PHE A 633 5.05 -16.31 24.12
CA PHE A 633 4.62 -15.81 22.81
C PHE A 633 5.26 -16.64 21.70
N LEU A 634 4.42 -17.09 20.77
CA LEU A 634 4.82 -17.72 19.53
C LEU A 634 4.70 -16.69 18.41
N ARG A 635 5.82 -16.41 17.75
CA ARG A 635 5.89 -15.55 16.57
C ARG A 635 6.69 -16.26 15.49
N SER A 636 6.31 -16.06 14.24
CA SER A 636 7.01 -16.63 13.10
C SER A 636 8.49 -16.24 13.13
N SER A 637 9.37 -17.20 12.86
CA SER A 637 10.83 -17.01 12.84
C SER A 637 11.48 -16.53 14.14
N ILE A 638 10.77 -16.56 15.28
CA ILE A 638 11.29 -16.17 16.60
C ILE A 638 11.07 -17.33 17.57
N LEU A 639 12.09 -17.67 18.35
CA LEU A 639 11.97 -18.67 19.42
C LEU A 639 10.90 -18.25 20.43
N PRO A 640 10.15 -19.20 21.04
CA PRO A 640 9.14 -18.88 22.05
C PRO A 640 9.70 -17.98 23.15
N GLN A 641 9.05 -16.84 23.39
CA GLN A 641 9.50 -15.85 24.37
C GLN A 641 8.65 -15.94 25.63
N PHE A 642 9.29 -16.26 26.75
CA PHE A 642 8.65 -16.21 28.06
C PHE A 642 8.57 -14.76 28.57
N GLY A 643 7.44 -14.37 29.16
CA GLY A 643 7.31 -13.05 29.75
C GLY A 643 6.15 -12.94 30.74
N PHE A 644 6.20 -11.85 31.51
CA PHE A 644 5.04 -11.36 32.26
C PHE A 644 4.13 -10.62 31.28
N VAL A 645 2.86 -10.96 31.29
CA VAL A 645 1.89 -10.51 30.29
C VAL A 645 0.62 -10.00 30.94
N VAL A 646 -0.09 -9.16 30.19
CA VAL A 646 -1.41 -8.63 30.54
C VAL A 646 -2.35 -8.88 29.36
N SER A 647 -3.59 -9.22 29.64
CA SER A 647 -4.59 -9.61 28.64
C SER A 647 -5.76 -8.63 28.62
N GLU A 648 -6.23 -8.33 27.42
CA GLU A 648 -7.42 -7.54 27.12
C GLU A 648 -8.47 -8.46 26.47
N LEU A 649 -9.65 -8.54 27.06
CA LEU A 649 -10.77 -9.35 26.58
C LEU A 649 -11.56 -8.56 25.54
N GLY A 650 -11.63 -9.07 24.31
CA GLY A 650 -12.56 -8.58 23.31
C GLY A 650 -13.79 -9.48 23.23
N VAL A 651 -14.98 -8.90 23.29
CA VAL A 651 -16.26 -9.61 23.13
C VAL A 651 -16.93 -9.14 21.85
N TYR A 652 -17.29 -10.09 20.99
CA TYR A 652 -17.91 -9.82 19.70
C TYR A 652 -19.44 -9.92 19.77
N GLY A 653 -20.11 -9.16 18.91
CA GLY A 653 -21.52 -9.35 18.63
C GLY A 653 -21.97 -8.64 17.36
N THR A 654 -23.11 -9.07 16.82
CA THR A 654 -23.73 -8.44 15.65
C THR A 654 -25.20 -8.10 15.88
N LEU A 655 -25.63 -6.95 15.35
CA LEU A 655 -27.00 -6.46 15.44
C LEU A 655 -27.48 -5.99 14.07
N MET A 656 -28.59 -6.55 13.61
CA MET A 656 -29.30 -6.10 12.41
C MET A 656 -30.47 -5.22 12.84
N GLY A 657 -30.55 -4.01 12.29
CA GLY A 657 -31.58 -3.05 12.68
C GLY A 657 -31.94 -2.07 11.57
N ASN A 658 -33.06 -1.39 11.77
CA ASN A 658 -33.58 -0.36 10.88
C ASN A 658 -33.34 1.03 11.49
N MET A 659 -32.56 1.86 10.81
CA MET A 659 -32.14 3.17 11.32
C MET A 659 -33.27 4.22 11.35
N LEU A 660 -34.36 4.02 10.60
CA LEU A 660 -35.48 4.97 10.55
C LEU A 660 -36.46 4.75 11.70
N ASP A 661 -36.93 3.52 11.90
CA ASP A 661 -37.90 3.19 12.95
C ASP A 661 -37.25 2.64 14.24
N ARG A 662 -35.93 2.44 14.22
CA ARG A 662 -35.11 1.95 15.33
C ARG A 662 -35.45 0.53 15.78
N THR A 663 -36.16 -0.24 14.95
CA THR A 663 -36.45 -1.65 15.22
C THR A 663 -35.19 -2.51 15.04
N VAL A 664 -35.10 -3.57 15.85
CA VAL A 664 -33.98 -4.52 15.84
C VAL A 664 -34.53 -5.88 15.43
N SER A 665 -34.07 -6.40 14.31
CA SER A 665 -34.48 -7.71 13.78
C SER A 665 -33.59 -8.85 14.27
N TYR A 666 -32.35 -8.54 14.65
CA TYR A 666 -31.40 -9.49 15.19
C TYR A 666 -30.42 -8.79 16.15
N ASN A 667 -30.14 -9.39 17.31
CA ASN A 667 -29.11 -8.91 18.23
C ASN A 667 -28.55 -10.08 19.03
N ALA A 668 -27.29 -10.44 18.78
CA ALA A 668 -26.65 -11.53 19.51
C ALA A 668 -25.16 -11.31 19.72
N GLN A 669 -24.71 -11.79 20.88
CA GLN A 669 -23.31 -11.96 21.23
C GLN A 669 -22.85 -13.30 20.69
N SER A 670 -21.70 -13.32 19.99
CA SER A 670 -21.01 -14.57 19.69
C SER A 670 -19.54 -14.33 19.40
N GLY A 671 -18.70 -15.13 20.06
CA GLY A 671 -17.26 -15.07 19.94
C GLY A 671 -16.60 -14.08 20.89
N HIS A 672 -15.31 -14.33 21.13
CA HIS A 672 -14.46 -13.53 21.98
C HIS A 672 -13.00 -13.67 21.55
N LEU A 673 -12.11 -12.88 22.14
CA LEU A 673 -10.67 -13.02 22.01
C LEU A 673 -9.99 -12.57 23.30
N LEU A 674 -8.78 -13.06 23.58
CA LEU A 674 -7.84 -12.32 24.40
C LEU A 674 -6.76 -11.72 23.49
N ARG A 675 -6.44 -10.45 23.71
CA ARG A 675 -5.25 -9.78 23.18
C ARG A 675 -4.24 -9.69 24.31
N THR A 676 -3.10 -10.34 24.15
CA THR A 676 -2.11 -10.44 25.23
C THR A 676 -0.81 -9.76 24.82
N LYS A 677 -0.30 -8.89 25.69
CA LYS A 677 0.95 -8.13 25.49
C LYS A 677 1.88 -8.28 26.69
N LEU A 678 3.15 -7.93 26.54
CA LEU A 678 4.08 -7.86 27.67
C LEU A 678 3.60 -6.81 28.68
N ALA A 679 3.74 -7.08 29.98
CA ALA A 679 3.23 -6.21 31.04
C ALA A 679 3.83 -4.79 31.02
N GLY A 680 5.07 -4.64 30.53
CA GLY A 680 5.72 -3.33 30.36
C GLY A 680 5.39 -2.59 29.05
N ALA A 681 4.59 -3.18 28.16
CA ALA A 681 4.27 -2.57 26.88
C ALA A 681 3.08 -1.61 26.98
N ASN A 682 3.25 -0.37 26.52
CA ASN A 682 2.18 0.62 26.49
C ASN A 682 1.11 0.28 25.44
N GLU A 683 1.51 -0.19 24.26
CA GLU A 683 0.61 -0.54 23.15
C GLU A 683 0.33 -2.05 23.06
N GLY A 684 -0.80 -2.43 22.45
CA GLY A 684 -1.30 -3.81 22.46
C GLY A 684 -1.96 -4.29 21.16
N GLY A 685 -1.57 -3.76 20.00
CA GLY A 685 -2.12 -4.22 18.73
C GLY A 685 -1.39 -5.47 18.20
N ILE A 686 -2.15 -6.47 17.76
CA ILE A 686 -1.60 -7.68 17.11
C ILE A 686 -1.01 -7.32 15.74
N SER A 687 -1.71 -6.47 14.97
CA SER A 687 -1.31 -6.02 13.64
C SER A 687 -0.03 -5.19 13.64
N VAL A 688 0.24 -4.44 14.71
CA VAL A 688 1.47 -3.64 14.89
C VAL A 688 2.60 -4.44 15.56
N GLY A 689 2.38 -5.73 15.84
CA GLY A 689 3.40 -6.66 16.37
C GLY A 689 3.66 -6.58 17.87
N THR A 690 2.95 -5.73 18.63
CA THR A 690 3.18 -5.54 20.08
C THR A 690 2.44 -6.54 20.95
N ALA A 691 1.32 -7.09 20.47
CA ALA A 691 0.55 -8.15 21.13
C ALA A 691 0.53 -9.46 20.32
N VAL A 692 -0.07 -10.49 20.90
CA VAL A 692 -0.41 -11.78 20.26
C VAL A 692 -1.89 -12.10 20.51
N GLY A 693 -2.47 -12.95 19.65
CA GLY A 693 -3.78 -13.54 19.90
C GLY A 693 -3.71 -14.56 21.03
N ASP A 694 -4.77 -14.63 21.83
CA ASP A 694 -4.85 -15.49 23.01
C ASP A 694 -6.33 -15.90 23.24
N SER A 695 -6.58 -16.83 24.15
CA SER A 695 -7.94 -17.19 24.60
C SER A 695 -7.96 -17.35 26.12
N PRO A 696 -9.11 -17.14 26.78
CA PRO A 696 -9.17 -17.21 28.24
C PRO A 696 -9.15 -18.66 28.74
N TYR A 697 -8.50 -18.87 29.88
CA TYR A 697 -8.65 -20.06 30.72
C TYR A 697 -9.38 -19.67 32.00
N LEU A 698 -10.66 -20.05 32.10
CA LEU A 698 -11.55 -19.59 33.16
C LEU A 698 -11.25 -20.28 34.49
N PHE A 699 -11.08 -19.49 35.55
CA PHE A 699 -10.88 -19.97 36.92
C PHE A 699 -11.90 -19.38 37.89
#